data_AF-A0A4R1VBG8-F1
#
_entry.id   AF-A0A4R1VBG8-F1
#
_cell.length_a   1.000
_cell.length_b   1.000
_cell.length_c   1.000
_cell.angle_alpha   90.00
_cell.angle_beta   90.00
_cell.angle_gamma   90.00
#
_symmetry.space_group_name_H-M   'P 1'
#
loop_
_entity.id
_entity.type
_entity.pdbx_description
1 polymer ?
#
loop_
_entity_poly.entity_id
_entity_poly.type
_entity_poly.pdbx_seq_one_letter_code
_entity_poly.pdbx_strand_id
1 'polypeptide(L)'
;MVAEVNSAKAAGEIAYALAADLAHVVRSEGETRARAWINDRTSLVDPRIEGHLLDQLKKAIRRREIDDLRREQARQSSKVQVALVDGRHPNSLRLQEPSTDWNIYIDETGRIFDESARQLSAADRTVGKVVALAVPARVVLEPLGDFHATDNMVEQVDNVVQRVLDASVGILGVSVQSDAARNNSWIGHVLHLIRWTLLQLPVPEGAGDCQIHIHIEKRGQFDQWTDLKVVREALAGEMAAQDPSRFANIKLKIEFIGKDHPMNGYVDAVAYTWGSPLPASKDRLERSQLRGHCLVDADEVSLHHLYLALSQHGPLAPLDWYTLCAAAASEPLDSFLSRSLESLGQELQQHPAQWQGYIDEVQVRLRSKRYVLSELRHAIAWLQRFAGTTQVLPAILQLQLSSSNLALANHQGDVSPERIAACIGLVKDLHDEAPDLACEAILRMASALTNNFEFGKLDHVIDEWLDYPVAVAGLLNYGKLQSSRGQSLAFQGKAHEALPFFDLAIASFERLSDPAQAERESHQTNVYRLIALIDDAFRHDAPGESSELVQLALSEIVQYFDSRNPEEISRQLAASRQDERFAHHLWLRALVYFPNEMALARESYVQEMAQWQDGRDHPWPLVHAYRGWLLHDAGHSEAARQRFEQAISACEDASHGSTLMWMSQVLRLLVLALGFPEDAERDALVQRDELRKLLPAAPHAALSVFAACAAGPPMARAELLSHIDACLPFNFH
;
A
#
# COMPACT_ATOMS: atom_id res chain seq x y z
N MET A 1 35.71 -12.24 -58.95
CA MET A 1 35.81 -11.73 -57.57
C MET A 1 35.71 -10.20 -57.44
N VAL A 2 36.72 -9.37 -57.73
CA VAL A 2 36.60 -7.90 -57.55
C VAL A 2 35.53 -7.26 -58.46
N ALA A 3 35.41 -7.72 -59.70
CA ALA A 3 34.38 -7.26 -60.64
C ALA A 3 32.95 -7.68 -60.23
N GLU A 4 32.77 -8.85 -59.63
CA GLU A 4 31.46 -9.34 -59.17
C GLU A 4 31.00 -8.61 -57.90
N VAL A 5 31.92 -8.31 -56.97
CA VAL A 5 31.62 -7.54 -55.76
C VAL A 5 31.25 -6.09 -56.12
N ASN A 6 31.96 -5.47 -57.07
CA ASN A 6 31.63 -4.13 -57.54
C ASN A 6 30.29 -4.09 -58.30
N SER A 7 29.99 -5.13 -59.10
CA SER A 7 28.69 -5.28 -59.78
C SER A 7 27.54 -5.46 -58.78
N ALA A 8 27.71 -6.29 -57.76
CA ALA A 8 26.72 -6.49 -56.70
C ALA A 8 26.49 -5.22 -55.86
N LYS A 9 27.55 -4.44 -55.59
CA LYS A 9 27.44 -3.16 -54.90
C LYS A 9 26.66 -2.12 -55.72
N ALA A 10 26.97 -1.98 -57.01
CA ALA A 10 26.26 -1.08 -57.92
C ALA A 10 24.78 -1.48 -58.05
N ALA A 11 24.48 -2.78 -58.16
CA ALA A 11 23.11 -3.29 -58.17
C ALA A 11 22.37 -2.99 -56.86
N GLY A 12 23.05 -3.09 -55.72
CA GLY A 12 22.50 -2.74 -54.40
C GLY A 12 22.19 -1.24 -54.24
N GLU A 13 23.06 -0.36 -54.75
CA GLU A 13 22.82 1.10 -54.74
C GLU A 13 21.62 1.48 -55.63
N ILE A 14 21.50 0.86 -56.80
CA ILE A 14 20.34 1.03 -57.69
C ILE A 14 19.06 0.52 -57.03
N ALA A 15 19.09 -0.66 -56.40
CA ALA A 15 17.94 -1.22 -55.69
C ALA A 15 17.47 -0.31 -54.54
N TYR A 16 18.41 0.27 -53.79
CA TYR A 16 18.10 1.18 -52.69
C TYR A 16 17.45 2.48 -53.19
N ALA A 17 17.98 3.08 -54.26
CA ALA A 17 17.40 4.28 -54.88
C ALA A 17 15.98 4.00 -55.42
N LEU A 18 15.80 2.89 -56.15
CA LEU A 18 14.48 2.50 -56.67
C LEU A 18 13.48 2.16 -55.56
N ALA A 19 13.93 1.61 -54.44
CA ALA A 19 13.07 1.35 -53.29
C ALA A 19 12.55 2.65 -52.64
N ALA A 20 13.37 3.71 -52.62
CA ALA A 20 12.94 5.02 -52.15
C ALA A 20 11.88 5.65 -53.07
N ASP A 21 12.07 5.55 -54.39
CA ASP A 21 11.08 6.00 -55.39
C ASP A 21 9.78 5.22 -55.30
N LEU A 22 9.87 3.88 -55.17
CA LEU A 22 8.71 3.01 -55.00
C LEU A 22 7.88 3.39 -53.77
N ALA A 23 8.53 3.74 -52.65
CA ALA A 23 7.84 4.21 -51.45
C ALA A 23 7.10 5.54 -51.67
N HIS A 24 7.54 6.39 -52.61
CA HIS A 24 6.79 7.58 -53.02
C HIS A 24 5.56 7.19 -53.84
N VAL A 25 5.72 6.35 -54.87
CA VAL A 25 4.65 5.88 -55.77
C VAL A 25 3.53 5.18 -54.99
N VAL A 26 3.87 4.31 -54.03
CA VAL A 26 2.87 3.63 -53.19
C VAL A 26 2.04 4.63 -52.37
N ARG A 27 2.64 5.74 -51.93
CA ARG A 27 1.96 6.78 -51.13
C ARG A 27 1.09 7.71 -51.99
N SER A 28 1.57 8.11 -53.17
CA SER A 28 0.87 9.05 -54.05
C SER A 28 -0.20 8.38 -54.93
N GLU A 29 0.08 7.20 -55.46
CA GLU A 29 -0.66 6.61 -56.58
C GLU A 29 -1.24 5.20 -56.28
N GLY A 30 -0.82 4.57 -55.17
CA GLY A 30 -1.38 3.30 -54.70
C GLY A 30 -0.79 2.04 -55.34
N GLU A 31 -1.24 0.87 -54.85
CA GLU A 31 -0.64 -0.44 -55.15
C GLU A 31 -0.64 -0.79 -56.63
N THR A 32 -1.77 -0.61 -57.31
CA THR A 32 -1.91 -0.98 -58.73
C THR A 32 -0.89 -0.25 -59.59
N ARG A 33 -0.68 1.04 -59.31
CA ARG A 33 0.30 1.85 -60.03
C ARG A 33 1.73 1.52 -59.62
N ALA A 34 1.97 1.20 -58.36
CA ALA A 34 3.29 0.75 -57.89
C ALA A 34 3.71 -0.58 -58.55
N ARG A 35 2.80 -1.54 -58.72
CA ARG A 35 3.06 -2.80 -59.45
C ARG A 35 3.38 -2.54 -60.93
N ALA A 36 2.61 -1.66 -61.58
CA ALA A 36 2.91 -1.23 -62.94
C ALA A 36 4.26 -0.51 -63.03
N TRP A 37 4.58 0.35 -62.06
CA TRP A 37 5.86 1.07 -61.99
C TRP A 37 7.06 0.13 -61.83
N ILE A 38 6.93 -0.93 -61.01
CA ILE A 38 7.95 -1.97 -60.92
C ILE A 38 8.15 -2.59 -62.30
N ASN A 39 7.09 -3.08 -62.95
CA ASN A 39 7.17 -3.70 -64.28
C ASN A 39 7.76 -2.77 -65.35
N ASP A 40 7.39 -1.48 -65.33
CA ASP A 40 7.91 -0.45 -66.25
C ASP A 40 9.43 -0.26 -66.09
N ARG A 41 9.95 -0.42 -64.87
CA ARG A 41 11.36 -0.16 -64.50
C ARG A 41 12.22 -1.43 -64.48
N THR A 42 11.64 -2.61 -64.27
CA THR A 42 12.35 -3.90 -64.16
C THR A 42 12.40 -4.70 -65.45
N SER A 43 11.68 -4.27 -66.50
CA SER A 43 11.69 -4.91 -67.82
C SER A 43 13.08 -5.07 -68.48
N LEU A 44 14.13 -4.44 -67.92
CA LEU A 44 15.52 -4.51 -68.38
C LEU A 44 16.58 -4.65 -67.26
N VAL A 45 16.22 -5.10 -66.04
CA VAL A 45 17.11 -5.06 -64.84
C VAL A 45 17.30 -6.44 -64.17
N ASP A 46 18.41 -6.62 -63.43
CA ASP A 46 18.79 -7.84 -62.66
C ASP A 46 17.62 -8.37 -61.79
N PRO A 47 17.28 -9.68 -61.87
CA PRO A 47 16.21 -10.31 -61.07
C PRO A 47 16.29 -10.08 -59.55
N ARG A 48 17.49 -9.82 -59.01
CA ARG A 48 17.69 -9.52 -57.59
C ARG A 48 17.11 -8.15 -57.20
N ILE A 49 17.14 -7.18 -58.11
CA ILE A 49 16.58 -5.85 -57.90
C ILE A 49 15.04 -5.94 -57.91
N GLU A 50 14.48 -6.70 -58.85
CA GLU A 50 13.04 -6.96 -58.91
C GLU A 50 12.54 -7.66 -57.64
N GLY A 51 13.23 -8.72 -57.19
CA GLY A 51 12.91 -9.41 -55.94
C GLY A 51 12.92 -8.47 -54.73
N HIS A 52 13.93 -7.61 -54.63
CA HIS A 52 14.01 -6.60 -53.56
C HIS A 52 12.83 -5.61 -53.61
N LEU A 53 12.48 -5.09 -54.80
CA LEU A 53 11.38 -4.13 -54.96
C LEU A 53 10.01 -4.75 -54.66
N LEU A 54 9.79 -6.02 -55.03
CA LEU A 54 8.57 -6.75 -54.68
C LEU A 54 8.43 -6.96 -53.17
N ASP A 55 9.53 -7.25 -52.46
CA ASP A 55 9.53 -7.35 -51.00
C ASP A 55 9.30 -6.00 -50.32
N GLN A 56 9.89 -4.91 -50.85
CA GLN A 56 9.63 -3.56 -50.35
C GLN A 56 8.18 -3.12 -50.61
N LEU A 57 7.60 -3.48 -51.76
CA LEU A 57 6.19 -3.22 -52.06
C LEU A 57 5.27 -3.93 -51.06
N LYS A 58 5.50 -5.22 -50.80
CA LYS A 58 4.75 -5.98 -49.78
C LYS A 58 4.81 -5.30 -48.41
N LYS A 59 6.01 -4.86 -47.98
CA LYS A 59 6.19 -4.12 -46.72
C LYS A 59 5.45 -2.78 -46.72
N ALA A 60 5.47 -2.05 -47.84
CA ALA A 60 4.83 -0.74 -47.96
C ALA A 60 3.30 -0.82 -47.95
N ILE A 61 2.72 -1.81 -48.63
CA ILE A 61 1.26 -2.07 -48.64
C ILE A 61 0.80 -2.43 -47.23
N ARG A 62 1.44 -3.44 -46.61
CA ARG A 62 1.12 -3.87 -45.24
C ARG A 62 1.21 -2.70 -44.25
N ARG A 63 2.23 -1.84 -44.38
CA ARG A 63 2.37 -0.65 -43.54
C ARG A 63 1.26 0.38 -43.75
N ARG A 64 0.80 0.58 -44.99
CA ARG A 64 -0.32 1.48 -45.30
C ARG A 64 -1.63 0.97 -44.73
N GLU A 65 -1.93 -0.32 -44.90
CA GLU A 65 -3.09 -0.97 -44.29
C GLU A 65 -3.08 -0.83 -42.77
N ILE A 66 -1.93 -1.06 -42.13
CA ILE A 66 -1.74 -0.83 -40.69
C ILE A 66 -1.93 0.64 -40.32
N ASP A 67 -1.41 1.59 -41.10
CA ASP A 67 -1.53 3.04 -40.80
C ASP A 67 -2.97 3.55 -40.97
N ASP A 68 -3.74 3.00 -41.91
CA ASP A 68 -5.16 3.30 -42.07
C ASP A 68 -5.98 2.68 -40.91
N LEU A 69 -5.67 1.44 -40.51
CA LEU A 69 -6.24 0.81 -39.31
C LEU A 69 -5.93 1.60 -38.02
N ARG A 70 -4.72 2.16 -37.90
CA ARG A 70 -4.32 3.00 -36.75
C ARG A 70 -5.14 4.29 -36.67
N ARG A 71 -5.55 4.87 -37.80
CA ARG A 71 -6.43 6.07 -37.81
C ARG A 71 -7.83 5.74 -37.30
N GLU A 72 -8.35 4.55 -37.63
CA GLU A 72 -9.63 4.07 -37.11
C GLU A 72 -9.54 3.73 -35.61
N GLN A 73 -8.43 3.14 -35.17
CA GLN A 73 -8.19 2.71 -33.79
C GLN A 73 -7.86 3.84 -32.81
N ALA A 74 -7.55 5.06 -33.27
CA ALA A 74 -7.25 6.21 -32.40
C ALA A 74 -8.39 6.56 -31.41
N ARG A 75 -9.58 5.96 -31.57
CA ARG A 75 -10.77 6.14 -30.70
C ARG A 75 -11.08 4.93 -29.79
N GLN A 76 -10.33 3.83 -29.89
CA GLN A 76 -10.60 2.63 -29.09
C GLN A 76 -9.83 2.66 -27.77
N SER A 77 -10.54 2.48 -26.65
CA SER A 77 -9.96 2.25 -25.33
C SER A 77 -9.54 0.79 -25.17
N SER A 78 -8.46 0.56 -24.44
CA SER A 78 -8.00 -0.77 -24.07
C SER A 78 -8.97 -1.44 -23.08
N LYS A 79 -9.05 -2.77 -23.15
CA LYS A 79 -9.88 -3.62 -22.28
C LYS A 79 -9.10 -4.35 -21.20
N VAL A 80 -7.77 -4.19 -21.14
CA VAL A 80 -6.95 -4.90 -20.15
C VAL A 80 -7.35 -4.51 -18.72
N GLN A 81 -7.22 -5.46 -17.80
CA GLN A 81 -7.50 -5.28 -16.38
C GLN A 81 -6.47 -6.04 -15.54
N VAL A 82 -6.06 -5.44 -14.44
CA VAL A 82 -5.27 -6.09 -13.40
C VAL A 82 -5.74 -5.59 -12.04
N ALA A 83 -5.70 -6.46 -11.04
CA ALA A 83 -5.89 -6.08 -9.64
C ALA A 83 -4.53 -6.13 -8.93
N LEU A 84 -4.19 -5.06 -8.21
CA LEU A 84 -3.04 -5.07 -7.32
C LEU A 84 -3.37 -5.92 -6.08
N VAL A 85 -2.41 -6.73 -5.63
CA VAL A 85 -2.50 -7.51 -4.40
C VAL A 85 -1.65 -6.80 -3.36
N ASP A 86 -2.26 -6.32 -2.28
CA ASP A 86 -1.60 -5.53 -1.22
C ASP A 86 -0.79 -4.33 -1.76
N GLY A 87 -1.35 -3.65 -2.78
CA GLY A 87 -0.70 -2.52 -3.45
C GLY A 87 0.47 -2.92 -4.36
N ARG A 88 0.63 -4.21 -4.69
CA ARG A 88 1.71 -4.75 -5.52
C ARG A 88 1.18 -5.37 -6.79
N HIS A 89 1.98 -5.27 -7.85
CA HIS A 89 1.62 -5.87 -9.13
C HIS A 89 1.92 -7.37 -9.15
N PRO A 90 0.97 -8.23 -9.55
CA PRO A 90 1.13 -9.69 -9.52
C PRO A 90 2.26 -10.19 -10.43
N ASN A 91 2.56 -9.49 -11.52
CA ASN A 91 3.68 -9.81 -12.42
C ASN A 91 5.02 -9.15 -12.07
N SER A 92 5.17 -8.55 -10.89
CA SER A 92 6.49 -8.04 -10.49
C SER A 92 7.45 -9.21 -10.34
N LEU A 93 8.60 -9.15 -11.03
CA LEU A 93 9.55 -10.26 -11.11
C LEU A 93 9.98 -10.78 -9.72
N ARG A 94 10.30 -9.87 -8.81
CA ARG A 94 10.77 -10.18 -7.45
C ARG A 94 9.70 -10.80 -6.54
N LEU A 95 8.43 -10.78 -6.95
CA LEU A 95 7.29 -11.32 -6.20
C LEU A 95 6.82 -12.66 -6.75
N GLN A 96 7.45 -13.20 -7.80
CA GLN A 96 7.11 -14.52 -8.32
C GLN A 96 7.52 -15.61 -7.32
N GLU A 97 6.86 -16.76 -7.38
CA GLU A 97 7.30 -17.91 -6.59
C GLU A 97 8.65 -18.44 -7.10
N PRO A 98 9.53 -18.92 -6.21
CA PRO A 98 10.80 -19.54 -6.60
C PRO A 98 10.64 -20.66 -7.65
N SER A 99 11.56 -20.73 -8.61
CA SER A 99 11.65 -21.82 -9.59
C SER A 99 13.11 -22.18 -9.88
N THR A 100 13.36 -23.45 -10.16
CA THR A 100 14.68 -23.94 -10.60
C THR A 100 14.86 -23.85 -12.11
N ASP A 101 13.82 -23.54 -12.88
CA ASP A 101 13.87 -23.46 -14.33
C ASP A 101 13.12 -22.22 -14.83
N TRP A 102 13.83 -21.36 -15.57
CA TRP A 102 13.36 -20.08 -16.06
C TRP A 102 13.73 -19.86 -17.53
N ASN A 103 12.73 -19.47 -18.32
CA ASN A 103 12.93 -18.95 -19.67
C ASN A 103 12.65 -17.44 -19.67
N ILE A 104 13.64 -16.64 -20.03
CA ILE A 104 13.58 -15.17 -20.00
C ILE A 104 13.64 -14.67 -21.43
N TYR A 105 12.60 -13.97 -21.87
CA TYR A 105 12.53 -13.36 -23.19
C TYR A 105 12.78 -11.86 -23.09
N ILE A 106 13.66 -11.34 -23.94
CA ILE A 106 14.04 -9.92 -23.95
C ILE A 106 13.75 -9.31 -25.32
N ASP A 107 13.04 -8.19 -25.28
CA ASP A 107 12.80 -7.34 -26.45
C ASP A 107 12.86 -5.86 -26.04
N GLU A 108 12.81 -4.97 -27.02
CA GLU A 108 12.94 -3.54 -26.84
C GLU A 108 11.87 -2.72 -27.54
N THR A 109 11.86 -1.43 -27.21
CA THR A 109 11.15 -0.41 -27.99
C THR A 109 11.97 0.87 -28.05
N GLY A 110 11.62 1.77 -28.96
CA GLY A 110 12.42 2.96 -29.27
C GLY A 110 13.61 2.68 -30.19
N ARG A 111 14.46 3.68 -30.41
CA ARG A 111 15.57 3.60 -31.39
C ARG A 111 16.89 4.18 -30.91
N ILE A 112 16.88 5.03 -29.88
CA ILE A 112 18.06 5.71 -29.34
C ILE A 112 18.46 5.01 -28.04
N PHE A 113 19.63 4.36 -28.04
CA PHE A 113 20.18 3.56 -26.94
C PHE A 113 21.59 4.02 -26.55
N ASP A 114 21.90 5.27 -26.85
CA ASP A 114 23.16 5.93 -26.52
C ASP A 114 22.89 7.16 -25.66
N GLU A 115 23.96 7.88 -25.28
CA GLU A 115 23.88 9.04 -24.38
C GLU A 115 22.97 10.17 -24.90
N SER A 116 22.70 10.24 -26.21
CA SER A 116 21.82 11.28 -26.78
C SER A 116 20.38 11.13 -26.30
N ALA A 117 19.97 9.94 -25.85
CA ALA A 117 18.65 9.73 -25.25
C ALA A 117 18.38 10.67 -24.06
N ARG A 118 19.42 11.08 -23.31
CA ARG A 118 19.26 11.95 -22.12
C ARG A 118 18.79 13.37 -22.43
N GLN A 119 18.97 13.81 -23.67
CA GLN A 119 18.52 15.13 -24.12
C GLN A 119 17.04 15.15 -24.50
N LEU A 120 16.40 13.98 -24.52
CA LEU A 120 15.01 13.81 -24.92
C LEU A 120 14.10 13.80 -23.68
N SER A 121 12.84 14.16 -23.90
CA SER A 121 11.81 13.95 -22.87
C SER A 121 11.61 12.45 -22.62
N ALA A 122 11.32 12.06 -21.37
CA ALA A 122 10.96 10.67 -21.03
C ALA A 122 9.72 10.15 -21.79
N ALA A 123 8.87 11.05 -22.27
CA ALA A 123 7.72 10.73 -23.11
C ALA A 123 8.07 10.58 -24.61
N ASP A 124 9.31 10.80 -25.02
CA ASP A 124 9.73 10.69 -26.41
C ASP A 124 9.77 9.21 -26.84
N ARG A 125 8.95 8.86 -27.84
CA ARG A 125 8.83 7.51 -28.41
C ARG A 125 10.12 6.92 -28.97
N THR A 126 11.16 7.73 -29.14
CA THR A 126 12.44 7.32 -29.71
C THR A 126 13.44 6.89 -28.64
N VAL A 127 13.20 7.22 -27.38
CA VAL A 127 13.97 6.75 -26.22
C VAL A 127 13.89 5.23 -26.15
N GLY A 128 15.06 4.59 -26.10
CA GLY A 128 15.16 3.15 -25.95
C GLY A 128 14.61 2.66 -24.61
N LYS A 129 13.89 1.55 -24.63
CA LYS A 129 13.48 0.83 -23.43
C LYS A 129 13.65 -0.66 -23.69
N VAL A 130 14.13 -1.40 -22.71
CA VAL A 130 14.35 -2.85 -22.80
C VAL A 130 13.46 -3.54 -21.76
N VAL A 131 12.84 -4.67 -22.13
CA VAL A 131 11.90 -5.41 -21.28
C VAL A 131 12.26 -6.88 -21.26
N ALA A 132 12.22 -7.47 -20.07
CA ALA A 132 12.38 -8.89 -19.81
C ALA A 132 11.04 -9.48 -19.33
N LEU A 133 10.67 -10.61 -19.91
CA LEU A 133 9.57 -11.47 -19.48
C LEU A 133 10.14 -12.81 -19.01
N ALA A 134 10.13 -13.05 -17.71
CA ALA A 134 10.60 -14.27 -17.07
C ALA A 134 9.43 -15.25 -16.87
N VAL A 135 9.50 -16.40 -17.53
CA VAL A 135 8.50 -17.46 -17.50
C VAL A 135 9.08 -18.67 -16.76
N PRO A 136 8.54 -19.04 -15.59
CA PRO A 136 8.99 -20.24 -14.90
C PRO A 136 8.47 -21.48 -15.65
N ALA A 137 9.21 -22.59 -15.62
CA ALA A 137 8.83 -23.81 -16.38
C ALA A 137 7.44 -24.38 -16.05
N ARG A 138 6.91 -24.09 -14.85
CA ARG A 138 5.55 -24.48 -14.44
C ARG A 138 4.44 -23.72 -15.15
N VAL A 139 4.74 -22.57 -15.75
CA VAL A 139 3.77 -21.74 -16.47
C VAL A 139 3.83 -22.07 -17.95
N VAL A 140 2.67 -22.38 -18.52
CA VAL A 140 2.51 -22.63 -19.94
C VAL A 140 1.83 -21.42 -20.56
N LEU A 141 2.55 -20.72 -21.43
CA LEU A 141 1.99 -19.73 -22.33
C LEU A 141 1.87 -20.35 -23.72
N GLU A 142 0.67 -20.32 -24.28
CA GLU A 142 0.42 -20.88 -25.62
C GLU A 142 1.32 -20.18 -26.66
N PRO A 143 2.04 -20.94 -27.50
CA PRO A 143 2.87 -20.37 -28.55
C PRO A 143 2.07 -19.42 -29.45
N LEU A 144 2.59 -18.21 -29.65
CA LEU A 144 2.07 -17.30 -30.66
C LEU A 144 2.68 -17.69 -32.02
N GLY A 145 1.93 -17.51 -33.10
CA GLY A 145 2.50 -17.61 -34.45
C GLY A 145 3.40 -16.40 -34.76
N ASP A 146 3.45 -15.98 -36.02
CA ASP A 146 4.10 -14.73 -36.44
C ASP A 146 3.38 -13.49 -35.84
N PHE A 147 3.59 -13.22 -34.56
CA PHE A 147 2.99 -12.10 -33.84
C PHE A 147 4.01 -10.97 -33.66
N HIS A 148 3.65 -9.79 -34.16
CA HIS A 148 4.30 -8.52 -33.88
C HIS A 148 3.26 -7.47 -33.53
N ALA A 149 3.39 -6.83 -32.38
CA ALA A 149 2.42 -5.89 -31.83
C ALA A 149 2.19 -4.69 -32.75
N THR A 150 3.20 -4.28 -33.54
CA THR A 150 3.06 -3.21 -34.54
C THR A 150 2.13 -3.57 -35.70
N ASP A 151 1.92 -4.86 -35.94
CA ASP A 151 1.21 -5.43 -37.09
C ASP A 151 -0.18 -5.96 -36.73
N ASN A 152 -0.56 -5.88 -35.45
CA ASN A 152 -1.81 -6.43 -34.92
C ASN A 152 -2.76 -5.33 -34.44
N MET A 153 -4.05 -5.66 -34.37
CA MET A 153 -5.08 -4.74 -33.86
C MET A 153 -4.97 -4.55 -32.35
N VAL A 154 -5.48 -3.41 -31.84
CA VAL A 154 -5.51 -3.10 -30.41
C VAL A 154 -6.08 -4.26 -29.59
N GLU A 155 -7.21 -4.83 -29.98
CA GLU A 155 -7.84 -5.96 -29.27
C GLU A 155 -6.97 -7.23 -29.25
N GLN A 156 -6.22 -7.50 -30.32
CA GLN A 156 -5.30 -8.64 -30.36
C GLN A 156 -4.12 -8.43 -29.42
N VAL A 157 -3.56 -7.21 -29.38
CA VAL A 157 -2.49 -6.87 -28.45
C VAL A 157 -3.00 -6.87 -27.01
N ASP A 158 -4.20 -6.35 -26.76
CA ASP A 158 -4.86 -6.42 -25.45
C ASP A 158 -5.02 -7.86 -24.97
N ASN A 159 -5.47 -8.77 -25.84
CA ASN A 159 -5.60 -10.19 -25.50
C ASN A 159 -4.26 -10.83 -25.14
N VAL A 160 -3.17 -10.49 -25.85
CA VAL A 160 -1.83 -11.00 -25.53
C VAL A 160 -1.33 -10.43 -24.21
N VAL A 161 -1.48 -9.12 -23.98
CA VAL A 161 -1.09 -8.49 -22.71
C VAL A 161 -1.93 -9.02 -21.55
N GLN A 162 -3.24 -9.23 -21.73
CA GLN A 162 -4.09 -9.81 -20.69
C GLN A 162 -3.64 -11.22 -20.30
N ARG A 163 -3.27 -12.08 -21.26
CA ARG A 163 -2.70 -13.40 -20.95
C ARG A 163 -1.40 -13.31 -20.13
N VAL A 164 -0.57 -12.30 -20.38
CA VAL A 164 0.63 -12.05 -19.58
C VAL A 164 0.23 -11.61 -18.16
N LEU A 165 -0.74 -10.70 -18.03
CA LEU A 165 -1.21 -10.21 -16.74
C LEU A 165 -1.89 -11.31 -15.90
N ASP A 166 -2.59 -12.24 -16.54
CA ASP A 166 -3.28 -13.36 -15.89
C ASP A 166 -2.33 -14.50 -15.51
N ALA A 167 -1.14 -14.57 -16.10
CA ALA A 167 -0.17 -15.64 -15.87
C ALA A 167 0.80 -15.29 -14.74
N SER A 168 1.28 -16.31 -14.01
CA SER A 168 2.33 -16.18 -12.98
C SER A 168 3.73 -16.02 -13.58
N VAL A 169 3.93 -14.93 -14.31
CA VAL A 169 5.18 -14.56 -14.99
C VAL A 169 5.74 -13.26 -14.43
N GLY A 170 7.06 -13.13 -14.43
CA GLY A 170 7.76 -11.93 -13.97
C GLY A 170 8.06 -10.95 -15.10
N ILE A 171 7.86 -9.66 -14.89
CA ILE A 171 8.19 -8.59 -15.83
C ILE A 171 9.17 -7.62 -15.17
N LEU A 172 10.21 -7.26 -15.91
CA LEU A 172 11.12 -6.16 -15.56
C LEU A 172 11.45 -5.36 -16.81
N GLY A 173 11.24 -4.05 -16.79
CA GLY A 173 11.61 -3.17 -17.90
C GLY A 173 12.37 -1.94 -17.43
N VAL A 174 13.34 -1.49 -18.23
CA VAL A 174 14.20 -0.35 -17.90
C VAL A 174 14.32 0.60 -19.09
N SER A 175 14.13 1.89 -18.82
CA SER A 175 14.44 2.97 -19.78
C SER A 175 15.94 3.25 -19.84
N VAL A 176 16.48 3.49 -21.03
CA VAL A 176 17.91 3.88 -21.19
C VAL A 176 18.26 5.22 -20.53
N GLN A 177 17.25 6.02 -20.18
CA GLN A 177 17.42 7.27 -19.44
C GLN A 177 17.57 7.07 -17.93
N SER A 178 17.33 5.87 -17.40
CA SER A 178 17.54 5.59 -15.99
C SER A 178 18.99 5.87 -15.60
N ASP A 179 19.17 6.64 -14.53
CA ASP A 179 20.50 7.01 -14.02
C ASP A 179 21.35 5.80 -13.62
N ALA A 180 20.68 4.70 -13.28
CA ALA A 180 21.30 3.42 -12.92
C ALA A 180 21.70 2.59 -14.17
N ALA A 181 21.13 2.87 -15.35
CA ALA A 181 21.39 2.12 -16.59
C ALA A 181 22.41 2.82 -17.52
N ARG A 182 23.57 3.22 -17.00
CA ARG A 182 24.60 3.98 -17.78
C ARG A 182 25.36 3.09 -18.77
N ASN A 183 24.79 2.91 -19.96
CA ASN A 183 25.44 2.26 -21.08
C ASN A 183 25.33 3.13 -22.35
N ASN A 184 26.26 2.92 -23.28
CA ASN A 184 26.34 3.72 -24.53
C ASN A 184 25.96 2.91 -25.77
N SER A 185 25.39 1.71 -25.58
CA SER A 185 24.97 0.85 -26.68
C SER A 185 23.77 0.00 -26.28
N TRP A 186 22.98 -0.40 -27.28
CA TRP A 186 21.83 -1.31 -27.12
C TRP A 186 22.20 -2.58 -26.36
N ILE A 187 23.28 -3.26 -26.79
CA ILE A 187 23.70 -4.51 -26.13
C ILE A 187 24.13 -4.26 -24.68
N GLY A 188 24.75 -3.12 -24.37
CA GLY A 188 25.07 -2.75 -22.99
C GLY A 188 23.83 -2.64 -22.10
N HIS A 189 22.75 -2.04 -22.61
CA HIS A 189 21.47 -1.97 -21.90
C HIS A 189 20.80 -3.34 -21.74
N VAL A 190 20.86 -4.20 -22.76
CA VAL A 190 20.36 -5.59 -22.68
C VAL A 190 21.11 -6.38 -21.61
N LEU A 191 22.45 -6.32 -21.59
CA LEU A 191 23.26 -7.01 -20.58
C LEU A 191 23.01 -6.46 -19.17
N HIS A 192 22.77 -5.16 -19.06
CA HIS A 192 22.38 -4.54 -17.80
C HIS A 192 21.01 -5.03 -17.30
N LEU A 193 20.01 -5.09 -18.18
CA LEU A 193 18.71 -5.68 -17.86
C LEU A 193 18.82 -7.15 -17.46
N ILE A 194 19.70 -7.93 -18.11
CA ILE A 194 19.97 -9.33 -17.74
C ILE A 194 20.50 -9.41 -16.31
N ARG A 195 21.50 -8.60 -15.94
CA ARG A 195 22.04 -8.58 -14.57
C ARG A 195 20.94 -8.33 -13.54
N TRP A 196 20.11 -7.32 -13.77
CA TRP A 196 19.04 -6.99 -12.83
C TRP A 196 17.95 -8.03 -12.76
N THR A 197 17.57 -8.59 -13.92
CA THR A 197 16.63 -9.71 -13.98
C THR A 197 17.16 -10.87 -13.14
N LEU A 198 18.44 -11.24 -13.27
CA LEU A 198 19.05 -12.33 -12.51
C LEU A 198 19.06 -12.05 -10.99
N LEU A 199 19.46 -10.85 -10.55
CA LEU A 199 19.47 -10.51 -9.12
C LEU A 199 18.06 -10.60 -8.50
N GLN A 200 17.04 -10.17 -9.24
CA GLN A 200 15.63 -10.18 -8.82
C GLN A 200 14.94 -11.55 -8.99
N LEU A 201 15.54 -12.49 -9.73
CA LEU A 201 14.90 -13.75 -10.10
C LEU A 201 14.72 -14.69 -8.90
N PRO A 202 13.50 -15.09 -8.52
CA PRO A 202 13.29 -16.01 -7.40
C PRO A 202 13.87 -17.41 -7.70
N VAL A 203 14.99 -17.74 -7.06
CA VAL A 203 15.70 -19.03 -7.18
C VAL A 203 15.75 -19.70 -5.80
N PRO A 204 15.35 -20.98 -5.67
CA PRO A 204 15.40 -21.68 -4.39
C PRO A 204 16.83 -21.79 -3.83
N GLU A 205 16.96 -21.67 -2.51
CA GLU A 205 18.25 -21.85 -1.84
C GLU A 205 18.79 -23.27 -2.01
N GLY A 206 20.10 -23.39 -2.27
CA GLY A 206 20.74 -24.69 -2.41
C GLY A 206 20.28 -25.50 -3.62
N ALA A 207 19.62 -24.88 -4.60
CA ALA A 207 19.24 -25.53 -5.85
C ALA A 207 20.52 -26.02 -6.57
N GLY A 208 20.78 -27.32 -6.49
CA GLY A 208 21.96 -27.94 -7.11
C GLY A 208 21.95 -27.95 -8.64
N ASP A 209 20.80 -27.69 -9.27
CA ASP A 209 20.66 -27.68 -10.72
C ASP A 209 19.60 -26.67 -11.21
N CYS A 210 19.86 -25.37 -11.05
CA CYS A 210 18.99 -24.32 -11.58
C CYS A 210 19.35 -23.97 -13.03
N GLN A 211 18.38 -24.06 -13.95
CA GLN A 211 18.51 -23.70 -15.36
C GLN A 211 17.92 -22.32 -15.62
N ILE A 212 18.70 -21.44 -16.25
CA ILE A 212 18.22 -20.11 -16.65
C ILE A 212 18.57 -19.92 -18.13
N HIS A 213 17.55 -19.85 -18.97
CA HIS A 213 17.69 -19.65 -20.41
C HIS A 213 17.21 -18.25 -20.79
N ILE A 214 18.10 -17.46 -21.37
CA ILE A 214 17.83 -16.08 -21.80
C ILE A 214 17.81 -16.03 -23.33
N HIS A 215 16.68 -15.59 -23.87
CA HIS A 215 16.42 -15.43 -25.29
C HIS A 215 16.29 -13.94 -25.59
N ILE A 216 17.17 -13.42 -26.46
CA ILE A 216 17.21 -12.00 -26.81
C ILE A 216 16.79 -11.84 -28.27
N GLU A 217 15.84 -10.95 -28.56
CA GLU A 217 15.51 -10.62 -29.95
C GLU A 217 16.76 -10.10 -30.69
N LYS A 218 17.04 -10.65 -31.88
CA LYS A 218 18.16 -10.22 -32.71
C LYS A 218 18.02 -8.77 -33.19
N ARG A 219 19.14 -8.03 -33.19
CA ARG A 219 19.18 -6.64 -33.68
C ARG A 219 20.48 -6.32 -34.41
N GLY A 220 20.34 -5.90 -35.67
CA GLY A 220 21.47 -5.47 -36.49
C GLY A 220 22.49 -6.59 -36.67
N GLN A 221 23.72 -6.36 -36.18
CA GLN A 221 24.83 -7.32 -36.24
C GLN A 221 24.77 -8.42 -35.15
N PHE A 222 23.90 -8.27 -34.15
CA PHE A 222 23.74 -9.22 -33.07
C PHE A 222 22.67 -10.24 -33.44
N ASP A 223 23.11 -11.44 -33.79
CA ASP A 223 22.27 -12.54 -34.30
C ASP A 223 22.68 -13.89 -33.71
N GLN A 224 22.04 -14.97 -34.16
CA GLN A 224 22.27 -16.35 -33.69
C GLN A 224 23.73 -16.85 -33.83
N TRP A 225 24.56 -16.18 -34.65
CA TRP A 225 25.96 -16.53 -34.85
C TRP A 225 26.90 -15.77 -33.90
N THR A 226 26.37 -14.83 -33.13
CA THR A 226 27.13 -14.06 -32.14
C THR A 226 27.41 -14.94 -30.91
N ASP A 227 28.69 -15.18 -30.63
CA ASP A 227 29.11 -15.95 -29.46
C ASP A 227 29.01 -15.12 -28.17
N LEU A 228 28.18 -15.58 -27.22
CA LEU A 228 27.97 -14.97 -25.90
C LEU A 228 28.64 -15.75 -24.77
N LYS A 229 29.51 -16.74 -25.07
CA LYS A 229 30.11 -17.62 -24.06
C LYS A 229 30.85 -16.88 -22.95
N VAL A 230 31.68 -15.89 -23.31
CA VAL A 230 32.44 -15.10 -22.34
C VAL A 230 31.53 -14.26 -21.45
N VAL A 231 30.49 -13.66 -22.03
CA VAL A 231 29.49 -12.86 -21.30
C VAL A 231 28.74 -13.73 -20.30
N ARG A 232 28.31 -14.92 -20.73
CA ARG A 232 27.64 -15.91 -19.90
C ARG A 232 28.50 -16.37 -18.72
N GLU A 233 29.78 -16.67 -18.94
CA GLU A 233 30.70 -17.09 -17.87
C GLU A 233 30.99 -15.94 -16.89
N ALA A 234 31.15 -14.71 -17.39
CA ALA A 234 31.32 -13.53 -16.54
C ALA A 234 30.09 -13.25 -15.68
N LEU A 235 28.87 -13.29 -16.25
CA LEU A 235 27.63 -13.08 -15.51
C LEU A 235 27.38 -14.17 -14.48
N ALA A 236 27.61 -15.43 -14.82
CA ALA A 236 27.46 -16.53 -13.86
C ALA A 236 28.44 -16.38 -12.68
N GLY A 237 29.70 -16.04 -12.96
CA GLY A 237 30.70 -15.77 -11.91
C GLY A 237 30.35 -14.55 -11.05
N GLU A 238 29.86 -13.47 -11.66
CA GLU A 238 29.38 -12.27 -10.96
C GLU A 238 28.23 -12.61 -10.01
N MET A 239 27.18 -13.29 -10.49
CA MET A 239 26.04 -13.68 -9.66
C MET A 239 26.44 -14.63 -8.52
N ALA A 240 27.30 -15.62 -8.81
CA ALA A 240 27.81 -16.55 -7.81
C ALA A 240 28.66 -15.87 -6.72
N ALA A 241 29.38 -14.79 -7.05
CA ALA A 241 30.12 -14.01 -6.07
C ALA A 241 29.21 -13.14 -5.20
N GLN A 242 28.08 -12.65 -5.75
CA GLN A 242 27.14 -11.79 -5.05
C GLN A 242 26.21 -12.55 -4.09
N ASP A 243 25.65 -13.68 -4.53
CA ASP A 243 24.74 -14.49 -3.70
C ASP A 243 25.03 -15.99 -3.94
N PRO A 244 26.10 -16.53 -3.31
CA PRO A 244 26.56 -17.90 -3.55
C PRO A 244 25.49 -18.97 -3.26
N SER A 245 24.61 -18.74 -2.28
CA SER A 245 23.58 -19.71 -1.89
C SER A 245 22.55 -19.94 -3.00
N ARG A 246 22.31 -18.93 -3.85
CA ARG A 246 21.41 -19.00 -5.01
C ARG A 246 22.14 -19.32 -6.31
N PHE A 247 23.31 -18.74 -6.52
CA PHE A 247 23.93 -18.70 -7.84
C PHE A 247 25.18 -19.57 -8.00
N ALA A 248 25.69 -20.23 -6.96
CA ALA A 248 26.90 -21.05 -7.09
C ALA A 248 26.78 -22.18 -8.13
N ASN A 249 25.57 -22.71 -8.35
CA ASN A 249 25.32 -23.87 -9.22
C ASN A 249 24.36 -23.57 -10.38
N ILE A 250 24.17 -22.30 -10.77
CA ILE A 250 23.29 -22.00 -11.92
C ILE A 250 23.92 -22.41 -13.24
N LYS A 251 23.10 -22.96 -14.14
CA LYS A 251 23.44 -23.14 -15.55
C LYS A 251 22.76 -22.04 -16.36
N LEU A 252 23.53 -21.02 -16.67
CA LEU A 252 23.09 -19.90 -17.50
C LEU A 252 23.29 -20.22 -18.98
N LYS A 253 22.26 -20.04 -19.81
CA LYS A 253 22.32 -20.05 -21.27
C LYS A 253 21.81 -18.72 -21.79
N ILE A 254 22.50 -18.12 -22.76
CA ILE A 254 22.10 -16.86 -23.40
C ILE A 254 22.23 -17.04 -24.90
N GLU A 255 21.18 -16.72 -25.65
CA GLU A 255 21.17 -16.82 -27.11
C GLU A 255 20.31 -15.72 -27.76
N PHE A 256 20.64 -15.38 -29.00
CA PHE A 256 19.78 -14.53 -29.83
C PHE A 256 18.75 -15.38 -30.57
N ILE A 257 17.50 -14.95 -30.55
CA ILE A 257 16.38 -15.61 -31.22
C ILE A 257 15.88 -14.80 -32.42
N GLY A 258 15.23 -15.50 -33.35
CA GLY A 258 14.51 -14.88 -34.45
C GLY A 258 13.19 -14.25 -34.01
N LYS A 259 12.68 -13.34 -34.84
CA LYS A 259 11.37 -12.69 -34.65
C LYS A 259 10.19 -13.67 -34.75
N ASP A 260 10.42 -14.78 -35.44
CA ASP A 260 9.54 -15.93 -35.63
C ASP A 260 9.52 -16.88 -34.42
N HIS A 261 10.29 -16.61 -33.36
CA HIS A 261 10.24 -17.43 -32.17
C HIS A 261 8.85 -17.32 -31.52
N PRO A 262 8.16 -18.44 -31.24
CA PRO A 262 6.74 -18.41 -30.86
C PRO A 262 6.41 -17.67 -29.56
N MET A 263 7.42 -17.46 -28.71
CA MET A 263 7.28 -16.77 -27.43
C MET A 263 7.65 -15.28 -27.48
N ASN A 264 8.30 -14.83 -28.56
CA ASN A 264 8.78 -13.45 -28.68
C ASN A 264 7.64 -12.44 -28.68
N GLY A 265 6.50 -12.81 -29.29
CA GLY A 265 5.33 -11.93 -29.37
C GLY A 265 4.78 -11.46 -28.02
N TYR A 266 5.00 -12.21 -26.94
CA TYR A 266 4.57 -11.81 -25.60
C TYR A 266 5.40 -10.64 -25.05
N VAL A 267 6.73 -10.70 -25.12
CA VAL A 267 7.60 -9.62 -24.63
C VAL A 267 7.51 -8.39 -25.54
N ASP A 268 7.37 -8.60 -26.86
CA ASP A 268 7.10 -7.53 -27.84
C ASP A 268 5.80 -6.78 -27.54
N ALA A 269 4.72 -7.48 -27.17
CA ALA A 269 3.47 -6.84 -26.77
C ALA A 269 3.64 -5.94 -25.53
N VAL A 270 4.45 -6.35 -24.55
CA VAL A 270 4.76 -5.55 -23.35
C VAL A 270 5.62 -4.35 -23.70
N ALA A 271 6.72 -4.56 -24.44
CA ALA A 271 7.61 -3.48 -24.88
C ALA A 271 6.86 -2.45 -25.74
N TYR A 272 6.04 -2.90 -26.68
CA TYR A 272 5.18 -2.05 -27.50
C TYR A 272 4.18 -1.25 -26.67
N THR A 273 3.56 -1.87 -25.66
CA THR A 273 2.64 -1.18 -24.75
C THR A 273 3.32 -0.04 -24.01
N TRP A 274 4.59 -0.19 -23.64
CA TRP A 274 5.34 0.85 -22.94
C TRP A 274 5.93 1.95 -23.85
N GLY A 275 6.33 1.61 -25.08
CA GLY A 275 7.02 2.54 -25.99
C GLY A 275 6.14 3.22 -27.03
N SER A 276 4.95 2.67 -27.32
CA SER A 276 4.10 3.18 -28.39
C SER A 276 3.44 4.51 -28.02
N PRO A 277 3.45 5.52 -28.91
CA PRO A 277 2.77 6.78 -28.68
C PRO A 277 1.24 6.71 -28.89
N LEU A 278 0.70 5.58 -29.33
CA LEU A 278 -0.72 5.45 -29.64
C LEU A 278 -1.58 5.65 -28.37
N PRO A 279 -2.73 6.37 -28.46
CA PRO A 279 -3.63 6.57 -27.32
C PRO A 279 -4.04 5.24 -26.66
N ALA A 280 -4.37 4.22 -27.45
CA ALA A 280 -4.74 2.90 -26.95
C ALA A 280 -3.60 2.21 -26.18
N SER A 281 -2.34 2.40 -26.58
CA SER A 281 -1.18 1.87 -25.84
C SER A 281 -0.98 2.61 -24.52
N LYS A 282 -1.22 3.92 -24.48
CA LYS A 282 -1.17 4.70 -23.23
C LYS A 282 -2.25 4.28 -22.24
N ASP A 283 -3.49 4.14 -22.73
CA ASP A 283 -4.62 3.63 -21.93
C ASP A 283 -4.34 2.19 -21.46
N ARG A 284 -3.77 1.33 -22.31
CA ARG A 284 -3.35 -0.02 -21.90
C ARG A 284 -2.27 0.01 -20.81
N LEU A 285 -1.26 0.87 -20.94
CA LEU A 285 -0.19 1.01 -19.94
C LEU A 285 -0.71 1.49 -18.58
N GLU A 286 -1.69 2.41 -18.60
CA GLU A 286 -2.36 2.90 -17.39
C GLU A 286 -3.20 1.80 -16.74
N ARG A 287 -4.03 1.11 -17.52
CA ARG A 287 -4.90 0.03 -17.03
C ARG A 287 -4.16 -1.22 -16.59
N SER A 288 -3.01 -1.52 -17.21
CA SER A 288 -2.18 -2.66 -16.83
C SER A 288 -1.35 -2.41 -15.58
N GLN A 289 -1.28 -1.17 -15.06
CA GLN A 289 -0.52 -0.83 -13.84
C GLN A 289 0.94 -1.31 -13.85
N LEU A 290 1.52 -1.58 -15.02
CA LEU A 290 2.90 -2.08 -15.12
C LEU A 290 3.93 -1.00 -14.76
N ARG A 291 3.61 0.26 -15.07
CA ARG A 291 4.47 1.42 -14.81
C ARG A 291 4.61 1.65 -13.30
N GLY A 292 5.83 1.79 -12.82
CA GLY A 292 6.16 1.97 -11.40
C GLY A 292 6.15 0.70 -10.55
N HIS A 293 5.72 -0.43 -11.11
CA HIS A 293 5.78 -1.73 -10.44
C HIS A 293 6.74 -2.72 -11.14
N CYS A 294 6.63 -2.82 -12.45
CA CYS A 294 7.40 -3.73 -13.31
C CYS A 294 8.26 -2.98 -14.33
N LEU A 295 7.82 -1.78 -14.76
CA LEU A 295 8.48 -0.95 -15.76
C LEU A 295 8.99 0.33 -15.09
N VAL A 296 10.31 0.46 -15.08
CA VAL A 296 11.06 1.44 -14.30
C VAL A 296 11.36 2.66 -15.16
N ASP A 297 10.88 3.82 -14.71
CA ASP A 297 11.14 5.11 -15.36
C ASP A 297 12.43 5.77 -14.86
N ALA A 298 12.83 6.86 -15.54
CA ALA A 298 14.08 7.56 -15.26
C ALA A 298 14.16 8.15 -13.83
N ASP A 299 13.01 8.54 -13.26
CA ASP A 299 12.93 9.24 -11.98
C ASP A 299 12.69 8.30 -10.77
N GLU A 300 12.55 6.99 -10.99
CA GLU A 300 12.34 5.98 -9.95
C GLU A 300 13.69 5.49 -9.39
N VAL A 301 14.38 6.38 -8.68
CA VAL A 301 15.80 6.23 -8.30
C VAL A 301 16.05 5.21 -7.17
N SER A 302 15.07 4.71 -6.43
CA SER A 302 15.39 4.07 -5.14
C SER A 302 15.90 2.62 -5.25
N LEU A 303 15.16 1.70 -5.89
CA LEU A 303 15.45 0.26 -5.76
C LEU A 303 16.63 -0.20 -6.62
N HIS A 304 16.73 0.31 -7.84
CA HIS A 304 17.68 -0.20 -8.84
C HIS A 304 19.11 0.28 -8.64
N HIS A 305 19.27 1.50 -8.12
CA HIS A 305 20.54 1.98 -7.62
C HIS A 305 21.07 1.08 -6.48
N LEU A 306 20.19 0.54 -5.63
CA LEU A 306 20.60 -0.38 -4.55
C LEU A 306 21.19 -1.67 -5.08
N TYR A 307 20.64 -2.26 -6.14
CA TYR A 307 21.22 -3.47 -6.74
C TYR A 307 22.65 -3.23 -7.24
N LEU A 308 22.95 -2.03 -7.75
CA LEU A 308 24.31 -1.65 -8.13
C LEU A 308 25.19 -1.35 -6.91
N ALA A 309 24.68 -0.63 -5.94
CA ALA A 309 25.42 -0.28 -4.73
C ALA A 309 25.79 -1.54 -3.92
N LEU A 310 24.90 -2.52 -3.86
CA LEU A 310 25.13 -3.83 -3.25
C LEU A 310 26.15 -4.68 -4.03
N SER A 311 26.26 -4.48 -5.35
CA SER A 311 27.25 -5.18 -6.16
C SER A 311 28.69 -4.67 -5.93
N GLN A 312 28.85 -3.48 -5.35
CA GLN A 312 30.16 -2.92 -5.02
C GLN A 312 30.59 -3.46 -3.65
N HIS A 313 31.64 -4.27 -3.61
CA HIS A 313 32.19 -4.78 -2.35
C HIS A 313 32.56 -3.62 -1.42
N GLY A 314 31.89 -3.52 -0.26
CA GLY A 314 32.15 -2.50 0.75
C GLY A 314 30.90 -2.07 1.51
N PRO A 315 31.06 -1.22 2.54
CA PRO A 315 29.93 -0.71 3.30
C PRO A 315 29.05 0.20 2.44
N LEU A 316 27.74 -0.04 2.50
CA LEU A 316 26.75 0.73 1.77
C LEU A 316 26.68 2.18 2.30
N ALA A 317 26.48 3.17 1.43
CA ALA A 317 26.32 4.55 1.89
C ALA A 317 25.09 4.68 2.82
N PRO A 318 25.09 5.56 3.84
CA PRO A 318 23.97 5.63 4.79
C PRO A 318 22.58 5.85 4.16
N LEU A 319 22.49 6.69 3.13
CA LEU A 319 21.25 6.89 2.37
C LEU A 319 20.78 5.61 1.66
N ASP A 320 21.71 4.90 1.02
CA ASP A 320 21.42 3.66 0.32
C ASP A 320 21.02 2.56 1.31
N TRP A 321 21.68 2.48 2.46
CA TRP A 321 21.30 1.59 3.56
C TRP A 321 19.89 1.86 4.08
N TYR A 322 19.54 3.12 4.35
CA TYR A 322 18.19 3.45 4.81
C TYR A 322 17.13 3.05 3.78
N THR A 323 17.43 3.30 2.50
CA THR A 323 16.56 2.93 1.38
C THR A 323 16.43 1.41 1.25
N LEU A 324 17.50 0.66 1.51
CA LEU A 324 17.49 -0.81 1.55
C LEU A 324 16.63 -1.34 2.69
N CYS A 325 16.70 -0.76 3.89
CA CYS A 325 15.83 -1.13 5.01
C CYS A 325 14.35 -0.95 4.66
N ALA A 326 13.99 0.13 3.96
CA ALA A 326 12.64 0.38 3.49
C ALA A 326 12.21 -0.64 2.42
N ALA A 327 13.06 -0.90 1.43
CA ALA A 327 12.78 -1.81 0.32
C ALA A 327 12.62 -3.26 0.80
N ALA A 328 13.56 -3.77 1.59
CA ALA A 328 13.57 -5.16 2.07
C ALA A 328 12.36 -5.48 2.96
N ALA A 329 11.82 -4.51 3.70
CA ALA A 329 10.61 -4.69 4.50
C ALA A 329 9.37 -5.04 3.66
N SER A 330 9.41 -4.74 2.36
CA SER A 330 8.36 -5.07 1.40
C SER A 330 8.67 -6.30 0.56
N GLU A 331 9.78 -7.01 0.79
CA GLU A 331 10.14 -8.19 0.01
C GLU A 331 10.01 -9.48 0.84
N PRO A 332 9.89 -10.66 0.20
CA PRO A 332 10.04 -11.94 0.88
C PRO A 332 11.37 -11.99 1.68
N LEU A 333 11.38 -12.76 2.78
CA LEU A 333 12.57 -12.91 3.63
C LEU A 333 13.75 -13.54 2.88
N ASP A 334 13.46 -14.37 1.88
CA ASP A 334 14.40 -15.03 0.97
C ASP A 334 14.63 -14.22 -0.32
N SER A 335 14.31 -12.93 -0.35
CA SER A 335 14.68 -12.05 -1.46
C SER A 335 16.17 -11.69 -1.44
N PHE A 336 16.69 -11.22 -2.57
CA PHE A 336 18.06 -10.71 -2.66
C PHE A 336 18.29 -9.53 -1.73
N LEU A 337 17.36 -8.57 -1.64
CA LEU A 337 17.53 -7.39 -0.78
C LEU A 337 17.51 -7.76 0.70
N SER A 338 16.60 -8.64 1.13
CA SER A 338 16.55 -9.12 2.51
C SER A 338 17.84 -9.83 2.91
N ARG A 339 18.39 -10.70 2.06
CA ARG A 339 19.69 -11.36 2.30
C ARG A 339 20.87 -10.40 2.26
N SER A 340 20.87 -9.47 1.32
CA SER A 340 21.93 -8.46 1.23
C SER A 340 21.97 -7.59 2.48
N LEU A 341 20.78 -7.21 3.00
CA LEU A 341 20.64 -6.46 4.24
C LEU A 341 21.07 -7.29 5.47
N GLU A 342 20.82 -8.59 5.48
CA GLU A 342 21.31 -9.52 6.51
C GLU A 342 22.85 -9.65 6.47
N SER A 343 23.43 -9.88 5.28
CA SER A 343 24.88 -9.98 5.06
C SER A 343 25.59 -8.69 5.48
N LEU A 344 25.04 -7.54 5.07
CA LEU A 344 25.54 -6.23 5.48
C LEU A 344 25.58 -6.09 7.01
N GLY A 345 24.59 -6.64 7.72
CA GLY A 345 24.53 -6.59 9.17
C GLY A 345 25.59 -7.48 9.83
N GLN A 346 25.85 -8.64 9.25
CA GLN A 346 26.91 -9.56 9.70
C GLN A 346 28.30 -8.94 9.48
N GLU A 347 28.52 -8.30 8.33
CA GLU A 347 29.77 -7.61 8.01
C GLU A 347 29.97 -6.33 8.85
N LEU A 348 28.87 -5.67 9.26
CA LEU A 348 28.93 -4.41 10.03
C LEU A 348 29.69 -4.55 11.35
N GLN A 349 29.73 -5.74 11.94
CA GLN A 349 30.52 -6.03 13.14
C GLN A 349 32.01 -5.75 12.93
N GLN A 350 32.50 -5.80 11.69
CA GLN A 350 33.89 -5.51 11.31
C GLN A 350 34.12 -4.03 10.98
N HIS A 351 33.05 -3.22 10.89
CA HIS A 351 33.09 -1.82 10.50
C HIS A 351 32.35 -0.89 11.47
N PRO A 352 32.87 -0.67 12.69
CA PRO A 352 32.15 0.10 13.72
C PRO A 352 31.82 1.55 13.34
N ALA A 353 32.69 2.20 12.57
CA ALA A 353 32.47 3.57 12.08
C ALA A 353 31.27 3.66 11.13
N GLN A 354 30.99 2.59 10.38
CA GLN A 354 29.86 2.55 9.45
C GLN A 354 28.53 2.48 10.21
N TRP A 355 28.48 1.71 11.30
CA TRP A 355 27.29 1.64 12.15
C TRP A 355 26.93 3.03 12.69
N GLN A 356 27.93 3.83 13.09
CA GLN A 356 27.69 5.21 13.51
C GLN A 356 27.18 6.08 12.35
N GLY A 357 27.70 5.92 11.14
CA GLY A 357 27.19 6.62 9.96
C GLY A 357 25.70 6.34 9.67
N TYR A 358 25.23 5.12 9.94
CA TYR A 358 23.82 4.75 9.82
C TYR A 358 22.95 5.35 10.93
N ILE A 359 23.47 5.42 12.16
CA ILE A 359 22.82 6.15 13.25
C ILE A 359 22.66 7.63 12.89
N ASP A 360 23.71 8.25 12.35
CA ASP A 360 23.71 9.66 11.99
C ASP A 360 22.65 9.96 10.90
N GLU A 361 22.47 9.07 9.93
CA GLU A 361 21.42 9.16 8.90
C GLU A 361 20.01 9.12 9.51
N VAL A 362 19.75 8.16 10.42
CA VAL A 362 18.49 8.09 11.16
C VAL A 362 18.24 9.40 11.92
N GLN A 363 19.25 9.93 12.60
CA GLN A 363 19.13 11.19 13.33
C GLN A 363 18.89 12.40 12.42
N VAL A 364 19.50 12.45 11.23
CA VAL A 364 19.25 13.51 10.23
C VAL A 364 17.79 13.50 9.78
N ARG A 365 17.22 12.32 9.53
CA ARG A 365 15.81 12.16 9.14
C ARG A 365 14.85 12.59 10.23
N LEU A 366 15.14 12.22 11.47
CA LEU A 366 14.37 12.65 12.63
C LEU A 366 14.37 14.16 12.79
N ARG A 367 15.56 14.79 12.75
CA ARG A 367 15.70 16.25 12.85
C ARG A 367 14.99 17.00 11.72
N SER A 368 15.01 16.44 10.51
CA SER A 368 14.36 17.06 9.34
C SER A 368 12.87 16.74 9.20
N LYS A 369 12.32 15.84 10.02
CA LYS A 369 10.95 15.32 9.92
C LYS A 369 10.60 14.77 8.52
N ARG A 370 11.60 14.26 7.79
CA ARG A 370 11.44 13.67 6.44
C ARG A 370 11.61 12.16 6.49
N TYR A 371 10.61 11.46 7.00
CA TYR A 371 10.60 10.01 7.08
C TYR A 371 9.18 9.44 7.03
N VAL A 372 9.08 8.20 6.57
CA VAL A 372 7.90 7.36 6.78
C VAL A 372 8.13 6.52 8.04
N LEU A 373 7.16 6.49 8.96
CA LEU A 373 7.32 5.85 10.27
C LEU A 373 7.65 4.35 10.17
N SER A 374 7.04 3.66 9.20
CA SER A 374 7.32 2.24 8.94
C SER A 374 8.77 2.01 8.52
N GLU A 375 9.30 2.81 7.59
CA GLU A 375 10.71 2.73 7.14
C GLU A 375 11.69 2.98 8.28
N LEU A 376 11.44 4.05 9.06
CA LEU A 376 12.26 4.42 10.21
C LEU A 376 12.34 3.28 11.23
N ARG A 377 11.20 2.63 11.50
CA ARG A 377 11.13 1.46 12.38
C ARG A 377 12.00 0.32 11.88
N HIS A 378 11.93 -0.04 10.59
CA HIS A 378 12.76 -1.13 10.04
C HIS A 378 14.25 -0.81 10.14
N ALA A 379 14.63 0.44 9.86
CA ALA A 379 16.02 0.90 9.97
C ALA A 379 16.54 0.82 11.42
N ILE A 380 15.78 1.31 12.41
CA ILE A 380 16.20 1.27 13.82
C ILE A 380 16.21 -0.17 14.36
N ALA A 381 15.22 -1.00 13.99
CA ALA A 381 15.19 -2.42 14.38
C ALA A 381 16.39 -3.18 13.84
N TRP A 382 16.79 -2.90 12.60
CA TRP A 382 18.00 -3.49 12.01
C TRP A 382 19.27 -3.06 12.76
N LEU A 383 19.41 -1.76 13.08
CA LEU A 383 20.56 -1.26 13.86
C LEU A 383 20.64 -1.89 15.24
N GLN A 384 19.51 -2.12 15.91
CA GLN A 384 19.47 -2.80 17.19
C GLN A 384 19.90 -4.27 17.07
N ARG A 385 19.41 -4.98 16.04
CA ARG A 385 19.71 -6.40 15.81
C ARG A 385 21.20 -6.65 15.56
N PHE A 386 21.85 -5.77 14.79
CA PHE A 386 23.25 -5.91 14.40
C PHE A 386 24.21 -5.01 15.19
N ALA A 387 23.77 -4.47 16.33
CA ALA A 387 24.67 -3.80 17.25
C ALA A 387 25.74 -4.77 17.76
N GLY A 388 27.02 -4.40 17.63
CA GLY A 388 28.14 -5.13 18.20
C GLY A 388 28.18 -5.06 19.73
N THR A 389 29.08 -5.81 20.35
CA THR A 389 29.19 -5.90 21.82
C THR A 389 29.52 -4.59 22.54
N THR A 390 30.09 -3.62 21.82
CA THR A 390 30.45 -2.29 22.34
C THR A 390 29.56 -1.17 21.80
N GLN A 391 28.66 -1.47 20.87
CA GLN A 391 27.75 -0.51 20.27
C GLN A 391 26.43 -0.55 21.02
N VAL A 392 25.95 0.62 21.43
CA VAL A 392 24.66 0.75 22.12
C VAL A 392 23.82 1.72 21.31
N LEU A 393 22.65 1.25 20.86
CA LEU A 393 21.68 2.12 20.22
C LEU A 393 21.33 3.26 21.20
N PRO A 394 21.44 4.55 20.81
CA PRO A 394 21.10 5.66 21.70
C PRO A 394 19.69 5.51 22.30
N ALA A 395 19.53 5.83 23.58
CA ALA A 395 18.27 5.64 24.30
C ALA A 395 17.08 6.33 23.59
N ILE A 396 17.28 7.52 23.01
CA ILE A 396 16.28 8.22 22.19
C ILE A 396 15.75 7.34 21.04
N LEU A 397 16.65 6.65 20.33
CA LEU A 397 16.26 5.77 19.22
C LEU A 397 15.59 4.49 19.74
N GLN A 398 16.03 3.96 20.88
CA GLN A 398 15.35 2.85 21.54
C GLN A 398 13.91 3.23 21.91
N LEU A 399 13.69 4.42 22.48
CA LEU A 399 12.37 4.89 22.86
C LEU A 399 11.45 5.03 21.64
N GLN A 400 11.96 5.60 20.54
CA GLN A 400 11.18 5.73 19.30
C GLN A 400 10.79 4.39 18.71
N LEU A 401 11.72 3.42 18.68
CA LEU A 401 11.42 2.06 18.21
C LEU A 401 10.38 1.39 19.10
N SER A 402 10.61 1.39 20.42
CA SER A 402 9.70 0.80 21.40
C SER A 402 8.30 1.42 21.33
N SER A 403 8.22 2.75 21.27
CA SER A 403 6.96 3.50 21.17
C SER A 403 6.22 3.23 19.86
N SER A 404 6.94 3.11 18.73
CA SER A 404 6.34 2.77 17.43
C SER A 404 5.86 1.33 17.36
N ASN A 405 6.60 0.39 17.94
CA ASN A 405 6.20 -1.01 18.05
C ASN A 405 4.95 -1.16 18.92
N LEU A 406 4.84 -0.38 20.00
CA LEU A 406 3.64 -0.35 20.83
C LEU A 406 2.41 0.14 20.05
N ALA A 407 2.55 1.19 19.23
CA ALA A 407 1.44 1.67 18.40
C ALA A 407 0.98 0.61 17.39
N LEU A 408 1.93 -0.09 16.72
CA LEU A 408 1.60 -1.14 15.77
C LEU A 408 0.94 -2.35 16.44
N ALA A 409 1.51 -2.80 17.56
CA ALA A 409 1.01 -3.95 18.29
C ALA A 409 -0.39 -3.66 18.88
N ASN A 410 -0.63 -2.41 19.32
CA ASN A 410 -1.97 -1.95 19.69
C ASN A 410 -2.99 -2.06 18.54
N HIS A 411 -2.64 -1.67 17.32
CA HIS A 411 -3.51 -1.87 16.16
C HIS A 411 -3.82 -3.34 15.89
N GLN A 412 -2.93 -4.25 16.28
CA GLN A 412 -3.08 -5.71 16.12
C GLN A 412 -3.68 -6.39 17.36
N GLY A 413 -4.02 -5.64 18.42
CA GLY A 413 -4.54 -6.19 19.68
C GLY A 413 -3.50 -6.94 20.53
N ASP A 414 -2.20 -6.78 20.25
CA ASP A 414 -1.09 -7.40 20.99
C ASP A 414 -0.41 -6.37 21.90
N VAL A 415 -0.79 -6.33 23.18
CA VAL A 415 -0.19 -5.44 24.17
C VAL A 415 0.60 -6.26 25.19
N SER A 416 1.93 -6.23 25.09
CA SER A 416 2.83 -6.91 26.03
C SER A 416 3.18 -6.01 27.22
N PRO A 417 2.91 -6.47 28.47
CA PRO A 417 3.32 -5.77 29.69
C PRO A 417 4.84 -5.50 29.76
N GLU A 418 5.65 -6.42 29.25
CA GLU A 418 7.11 -6.30 29.22
C GLU A 418 7.56 -5.15 28.32
N ARG A 419 6.91 -4.99 27.14
CA ARG A 419 7.19 -3.87 26.23
C ARG A 419 6.80 -2.53 26.83
N ILE A 420 5.67 -2.47 27.55
CA ILE A 420 5.25 -1.26 28.26
C ILE A 420 6.25 -0.93 29.38
N ALA A 421 6.64 -1.90 30.20
CA ALA A 421 7.59 -1.69 31.29
C ALA A 421 8.97 -1.20 30.78
N ALA A 422 9.47 -1.80 29.69
CA ALA A 422 10.71 -1.36 29.04
C ALA A 422 10.61 0.08 28.51
N CYS A 423 9.46 0.43 27.91
CA CYS A 423 9.21 1.78 27.41
C CYS A 423 9.13 2.79 28.56
N ILE A 424 8.50 2.46 29.69
CA ILE A 424 8.49 3.30 30.90
C ILE A 424 9.91 3.51 31.43
N GLY A 425 10.77 2.50 31.42
CA GLY A 425 12.17 2.64 31.80
C GLY A 425 12.88 3.71 30.95
N LEU A 426 12.74 3.61 29.63
CA LEU A 426 13.31 4.59 28.69
C LEU A 426 12.73 6.00 28.87
N VAL A 427 11.42 6.11 29.12
CA VAL A 427 10.76 7.40 29.42
C VAL A 427 11.37 8.07 30.64
N LYS A 428 11.67 7.31 31.70
CA LYS A 428 12.31 7.84 32.92
C LYS A 428 13.74 8.28 32.65
N ASP A 429 14.51 7.45 31.95
CA ASP A 429 15.92 7.76 31.63
C ASP A 429 16.04 8.99 30.71
N LEU A 430 15.06 9.20 29.84
CA LEU A 430 15.03 10.29 28.86
C LEU A 430 14.20 11.49 29.29
N HIS A 431 13.70 11.53 30.52
CA HIS A 431 12.86 12.63 31.00
C HIS A 431 13.54 13.98 30.79
N ASP A 432 14.81 14.12 31.19
CA ASP A 432 15.54 15.38 31.08
C ASP A 432 16.18 15.57 29.69
N GLU A 433 16.54 14.48 29.01
CA GLU A 433 17.23 14.53 27.72
C GLU A 433 16.27 14.83 26.55
N ALA A 434 15.08 14.24 26.57
CA ALA A 434 14.10 14.33 25.50
C ALA A 434 12.64 14.26 26.03
N PRO A 435 12.21 15.24 26.84
CA PRO A 435 10.92 15.22 27.52
C PRO A 435 9.72 15.14 26.56
N ASP A 436 9.77 15.82 25.41
CA ASP A 436 8.69 15.76 24.40
C ASP A 436 8.46 14.32 23.90
N LEU A 437 9.54 13.59 23.59
CA LEU A 437 9.46 12.20 23.12
C LEU A 437 9.01 11.25 24.23
N ALA A 438 9.49 11.48 25.44
CA ALA A 438 9.07 10.71 26.62
C ALA A 438 7.57 10.89 26.89
N CYS A 439 7.07 12.12 26.81
CA CYS A 439 5.64 12.43 26.95
C CYS A 439 4.79 11.75 25.86
N GLU A 440 5.18 11.84 24.59
CA GLU A 440 4.48 11.17 23.49
C GLU A 440 4.41 9.66 23.70
N ALA A 441 5.50 9.05 24.20
CA ALA A 441 5.51 7.62 24.49
C ALA A 441 4.50 7.25 25.59
N ILE A 442 4.37 8.07 26.64
CA ILE A 442 3.34 7.90 27.69
C ILE A 442 1.94 7.93 27.08
N LEU A 443 1.64 8.93 26.25
CA LEU A 443 0.33 9.06 25.59
C LEU A 443 0.01 7.84 24.70
N ARG A 444 0.99 7.32 23.96
CA ARG A 444 0.81 6.10 23.15
C ARG A 444 0.57 4.86 24.02
N MET A 445 1.30 4.72 25.13
CA MET A 445 1.06 3.62 26.08
C MET A 445 -0.31 3.71 26.74
N ALA A 446 -0.78 4.92 27.07
CA ALA A 446 -2.11 5.13 27.65
C ALA A 446 -3.22 4.69 26.69
N SER A 447 -3.10 5.03 25.40
CA SER A 447 -4.02 4.54 24.37
C SER A 447 -3.99 3.01 24.22
N ALA A 448 -2.80 2.40 24.22
CA ALA A 448 -2.67 0.95 24.11
C ALA A 448 -3.30 0.19 25.30
N LEU A 449 -3.06 0.66 26.51
CA LEU A 449 -3.65 0.07 27.72
C LEU A 449 -5.18 0.24 27.75
N THR A 450 -5.67 1.38 27.28
CA THR A 450 -7.12 1.65 27.16
C THR A 450 -7.80 0.65 26.22
N ASN A 451 -7.23 0.42 25.03
CA ASN A 451 -7.77 -0.56 24.09
C ASN A 451 -7.76 -1.99 24.64
N ASN A 452 -6.83 -2.29 25.55
CA ASN A 452 -6.74 -3.58 26.23
C ASN A 452 -7.57 -3.66 27.53
N PHE A 453 -8.45 -2.68 27.80
CA PHE A 453 -9.26 -2.58 29.02
C PHE A 453 -8.47 -2.47 30.34
N GLU A 454 -7.18 -2.11 30.27
CA GLU A 454 -6.31 -1.93 31.44
C GLU A 454 -6.32 -0.48 31.92
N PHE A 455 -7.52 0.02 32.20
CA PHE A 455 -7.74 1.40 32.61
C PHE A 455 -7.01 1.72 33.93
N GLY A 456 -6.52 2.96 34.04
CA GLY A 456 -5.87 3.47 35.25
C GLY A 456 -4.43 3.03 35.49
N LYS A 457 -3.89 2.06 34.73
CA LYS A 457 -2.52 1.55 34.96
C LYS A 457 -1.42 2.61 34.83
N LEU A 458 -1.63 3.62 33.99
CA LEU A 458 -0.70 4.73 33.80
C LEU A 458 -1.07 6.01 34.54
N ASP A 459 -2.15 6.01 35.33
CA ASP A 459 -2.62 7.21 36.02
C ASP A 459 -1.52 7.86 36.85
N HIS A 460 -0.76 7.08 37.62
CA HIS A 460 0.35 7.58 38.42
C HIS A 460 1.45 8.26 37.59
N VAL A 461 1.76 7.74 36.40
CA VAL A 461 2.76 8.34 35.50
C VAL A 461 2.22 9.61 34.87
N ILE A 462 0.95 9.61 34.47
CA ILE A 462 0.30 10.79 33.90
C ILE A 462 0.22 11.89 34.96
N ASP A 463 -0.21 11.56 36.17
CA ASP A 463 -0.31 12.50 37.29
C ASP A 463 1.06 13.10 37.63
N GLU A 464 2.12 12.29 37.68
CA GLU A 464 3.51 12.79 37.85
C GLU A 464 3.88 13.81 36.76
N TRP A 465 3.52 13.54 35.50
CA TRP A 465 3.80 14.46 34.40
C TRP A 465 2.96 15.74 34.43
N LEU A 466 1.74 15.67 34.95
CA LEU A 466 0.87 16.82 35.15
C LEU A 466 1.35 17.72 36.30
N ASP A 467 2.10 17.17 37.26
CA ASP A 467 2.72 17.94 38.34
C ASP A 467 3.95 18.75 37.88
N TYR A 468 4.56 18.39 36.75
CA TYR A 468 5.66 19.17 36.17
C TYR A 468 5.19 20.48 35.53
N PRO A 469 6.06 21.50 35.43
CA PRO A 469 5.75 22.71 34.67
C PRO A 469 5.35 22.37 33.23
N VAL A 470 4.32 23.05 32.70
CA VAL A 470 3.82 22.88 31.32
C VAL A 470 4.94 22.89 30.26
N ALA A 471 6.01 23.64 30.50
CA ALA A 471 7.16 23.74 29.61
C ALA A 471 7.95 22.42 29.44
N VAL A 472 7.83 21.46 30.36
CA VAL A 472 8.49 20.16 30.27
C VAL A 472 7.86 19.31 29.16
N ALA A 473 6.55 19.08 29.22
CA ALA A 473 5.84 18.33 28.18
C ALA A 473 5.59 19.14 26.89
N GLY A 474 5.62 20.47 27.02
CA GLY A 474 5.06 21.38 26.02
C GLY A 474 3.54 21.47 26.11
N LEU A 475 2.98 22.62 25.74
CA LEU A 475 1.57 22.94 25.95
C LEU A 475 0.60 21.93 25.29
N LEU A 476 0.92 21.48 24.07
CA LEU A 476 0.11 20.51 23.35
C LEU A 476 0.04 19.18 24.10
N ASN A 477 1.20 18.61 24.46
CA ASN A 477 1.23 17.31 25.12
C ASN A 477 0.70 17.39 26.55
N TYR A 478 0.90 18.52 27.23
CA TYR A 478 0.29 18.78 28.53
C TYR A 478 -1.25 18.72 28.45
N GLY A 479 -1.86 19.37 27.44
CA GLY A 479 -3.30 19.25 27.18
C GLY A 479 -3.72 17.81 26.86
N LYS A 480 -2.90 17.05 26.11
CA LYS A 480 -3.16 15.63 25.82
C LYS A 480 -3.08 14.75 27.07
N LEU A 481 -2.14 15.00 27.99
CA LEU A 481 -2.05 14.29 29.27
C LEU A 481 -3.31 14.53 30.11
N GLN A 482 -3.80 15.77 30.19
CA GLN A 482 -5.06 16.11 30.85
C GLN A 482 -6.24 15.36 30.21
N SER A 483 -6.35 15.37 28.87
CA SER A 483 -7.39 14.64 28.14
C SER A 483 -7.30 13.12 28.37
N SER A 484 -6.10 12.53 28.34
CA SER A 484 -5.89 11.11 28.63
C SER A 484 -6.24 10.74 30.08
N ARG A 485 -5.97 11.63 31.04
CA ARG A 485 -6.36 11.44 32.44
C ARG A 485 -7.88 11.43 32.60
N GLY A 486 -8.57 12.39 31.97
CA GLY A 486 -10.02 12.45 31.92
C GLY A 486 -10.63 11.19 31.29
N GLN A 487 -10.11 10.75 30.15
CA GLN A 487 -10.54 9.50 29.53
C GLN A 487 -10.35 8.30 30.46
N SER A 488 -9.20 8.19 31.13
CA SER A 488 -8.96 7.06 32.04
C SER A 488 -9.97 7.02 33.19
N LEU A 489 -10.32 8.16 33.77
CA LEU A 489 -11.37 8.25 34.80
C LEU A 489 -12.74 7.87 34.24
N ALA A 490 -13.09 8.36 33.05
CA ALA A 490 -14.36 8.04 32.40
C ALA A 490 -14.50 6.54 32.12
N PHE A 491 -13.45 5.88 31.60
CA PHE A 491 -13.42 4.42 31.40
C PHE A 491 -13.52 3.62 32.70
N GLN A 492 -13.02 4.16 33.81
CA GLN A 492 -13.20 3.59 35.14
C GLN A 492 -14.60 3.84 35.73
N GLY A 493 -15.51 4.45 34.96
CA GLY A 493 -16.86 4.78 35.39
C GLY A 493 -16.95 6.01 36.30
N LYS A 494 -15.91 6.84 36.36
CA LYS A 494 -15.85 8.06 37.17
C LYS A 494 -16.08 9.29 36.29
N ALA A 495 -17.23 9.33 35.63
CA ALA A 495 -17.57 10.36 34.64
C ALA A 495 -17.52 11.78 35.24
N HIS A 496 -18.09 11.98 36.43
CA HIS A 496 -18.01 13.26 37.16
C HIS A 496 -16.57 13.74 37.40
N GLU A 497 -15.70 12.85 37.87
CA GLU A 497 -14.29 13.17 38.15
C GLU A 497 -13.49 13.45 36.87
N ALA A 498 -13.94 12.94 35.72
CA ALA A 498 -13.29 13.14 34.43
C ALA A 498 -13.51 14.55 33.84
N LEU A 499 -14.66 15.17 34.09
CA LEU A 499 -15.05 16.46 33.49
C LEU A 499 -14.01 17.58 33.71
N PRO A 500 -13.50 17.82 34.95
CA PRO A 500 -12.50 18.87 35.17
C PRO A 500 -11.21 18.67 34.37
N PHE A 501 -10.79 17.43 34.14
CA PHE A 501 -9.60 17.14 33.33
C PHE A 501 -9.81 17.48 31.86
N PHE A 502 -11.01 17.23 31.32
CA PHE A 502 -11.34 17.65 29.97
C PHE A 502 -11.40 19.18 29.83
N ASP A 503 -11.95 19.88 30.82
CA ASP A 503 -11.96 21.35 30.85
C ASP A 503 -10.53 21.91 30.86
N LEU A 504 -9.65 21.35 31.69
CA LEU A 504 -8.23 21.74 31.74
C LEU A 504 -7.48 21.44 30.43
N ALA A 505 -7.82 20.35 29.76
CA ALA A 505 -7.27 20.00 28.45
C ALA A 505 -7.68 21.03 27.39
N ILE A 506 -8.98 21.34 27.28
CA ILE A 506 -9.52 22.34 26.33
C ILE A 506 -8.88 23.71 26.59
N ALA A 507 -8.85 24.16 27.85
CA ALA A 507 -8.20 25.42 28.23
C ALA A 507 -6.70 25.46 27.89
N SER A 508 -6.03 24.30 27.86
CA SER A 508 -4.64 24.19 27.42
C SER A 508 -4.52 24.31 25.90
N PHE A 509 -5.41 23.68 25.13
CA PHE A 509 -5.41 23.73 23.67
C PHE A 509 -5.76 25.11 23.12
N GLU A 510 -6.68 25.84 23.76
CA GLU A 510 -7.04 27.22 23.40
C GLU A 510 -5.86 28.20 23.46
N ARG A 511 -4.81 27.85 24.22
CA ARG A 511 -3.59 28.65 24.35
C ARG A 511 -2.54 28.33 23.26
N LEU A 512 -2.79 27.36 22.38
CA LEU A 512 -1.88 27.03 21.29
C LEU A 512 -1.81 28.17 20.27
N SER A 513 -0.63 28.39 19.71
CA SER A 513 -0.40 29.47 18.74
C SER A 513 -0.93 29.17 17.33
N ASP A 514 -1.11 27.90 16.99
CA ASP A 514 -1.72 27.47 15.72
C ASP A 514 -3.23 27.30 15.92
N PRO A 515 -4.07 28.18 15.36
CA PRO A 515 -5.52 28.12 15.55
C PRO A 515 -6.15 26.83 15.02
N ALA A 516 -5.61 26.28 13.92
CA ALA A 516 -6.15 25.05 13.34
C ALA A 516 -5.83 23.81 14.19
N GLN A 517 -4.72 23.84 14.92
CA GLN A 517 -4.39 22.80 15.90
C GLN A 517 -5.20 22.97 17.18
N ALA A 518 -5.35 24.20 17.68
CA ALA A 518 -6.18 24.52 18.84
C ALA A 518 -7.62 24.04 18.64
N GLU A 519 -8.24 24.42 17.51
CA GLU A 519 -9.61 24.03 17.18
C GLU A 519 -9.78 22.51 17.12
N ARG A 520 -8.87 21.81 16.42
CA ARG A 520 -8.95 20.35 16.25
C ARG A 520 -8.86 19.60 17.58
N GLU A 521 -7.88 19.91 18.41
CA GLU A 521 -7.64 19.21 19.68
C GLU A 521 -8.73 19.55 20.70
N SER A 522 -9.19 20.81 20.76
CA SER A 522 -10.32 21.24 21.59
C SER A 522 -11.62 20.57 21.16
N HIS A 523 -11.93 20.55 19.86
CA HIS A 523 -13.16 19.95 19.34
C HIS A 523 -13.21 18.45 19.64
N GLN A 524 -12.13 17.72 19.36
CA GLN A 524 -12.05 16.29 19.67
C GLN A 524 -12.22 16.02 21.17
N THR A 525 -11.55 16.81 22.02
CA THR A 525 -11.63 16.63 23.48
C THR A 525 -13.01 17.01 24.03
N ASN A 526 -13.68 17.99 23.44
CA ASN A 526 -15.04 18.37 23.85
C ASN A 526 -16.05 17.27 23.56
N VAL A 527 -15.88 16.47 22.50
CA VAL A 527 -16.71 15.26 22.29
C VAL A 527 -16.58 14.30 23.47
N TYR A 528 -15.36 14.00 23.91
CA TYR A 528 -15.12 13.13 25.07
C TYR A 528 -15.73 13.70 26.36
N ARG A 529 -15.60 15.01 26.57
CA ARG A 529 -16.23 15.72 27.69
C ARG A 529 -17.75 15.56 27.68
N LEU A 530 -18.39 15.77 26.53
CA LEU A 530 -19.85 15.67 26.39
C LEU A 530 -20.35 14.23 26.56
N ILE A 531 -19.61 13.22 26.09
CA ILE A 531 -19.93 11.81 26.38
C ILE A 531 -19.88 11.55 27.89
N ALA A 532 -18.84 12.02 28.58
CA ALA A 532 -18.75 11.87 30.03
C ALA A 532 -19.90 12.59 30.75
N LEU A 533 -20.33 13.75 30.25
CA LEU A 533 -21.46 14.48 30.81
C LEU A 533 -22.79 13.73 30.62
N ILE A 534 -23.01 13.10 29.46
CA ILE A 534 -24.16 12.20 29.23
C ILE A 534 -24.15 11.05 30.25
N ASP A 535 -23.00 10.41 30.44
CA ASP A 535 -22.85 9.26 31.34
C ASP A 535 -23.06 9.66 32.81
N ASP A 536 -22.56 10.84 33.21
CA ASP A 536 -22.75 11.37 34.56
C ASP A 536 -24.23 11.71 34.82
N ALA A 537 -24.87 12.38 33.86
CA ALA A 537 -26.29 12.71 33.94
C ALA A 537 -27.15 11.44 34.03
N PHE A 538 -26.89 10.43 33.19
CA PHE A 538 -27.63 9.17 33.19
C PHE A 538 -27.53 8.40 34.51
N ARG A 539 -26.35 8.38 35.15
CA ARG A 539 -26.15 7.65 36.42
C ARG A 539 -26.79 8.34 37.62
N HIS A 540 -26.96 9.65 37.56
CA HIS A 540 -27.54 10.46 38.63
C HIS A 540 -29.02 10.82 38.41
N ASP A 541 -29.59 10.49 37.25
CA ASP A 541 -31.02 10.70 36.97
C ASP A 541 -31.85 9.64 37.70
N ALA A 542 -32.74 10.09 38.58
CA ALA A 542 -33.72 9.21 39.22
C ALA A 542 -34.91 8.98 38.27
N PRO A 543 -35.49 7.77 38.17
CA PRO A 543 -36.60 7.54 37.26
C PRO A 543 -37.80 8.43 37.57
N GLY A 544 -38.19 9.32 36.65
CA GLY A 544 -39.48 10.01 36.66
C GLY A 544 -39.49 11.55 36.69
N GLU A 545 -38.34 12.21 36.84
CA GLU A 545 -38.21 13.68 36.73
C GLU A 545 -36.93 14.01 35.94
N SER A 546 -37.01 14.95 34.99
CA SER A 546 -35.82 15.36 34.22
C SER A 546 -34.85 16.09 35.14
N SER A 547 -33.74 15.44 35.50
CA SER A 547 -32.71 16.03 36.37
C SER A 547 -32.08 17.29 35.77
N GLU A 548 -31.69 18.23 36.63
CA GLU A 548 -30.92 19.43 36.23
C GLU A 548 -29.65 19.06 35.43
N LEU A 549 -29.04 17.90 35.71
CA LEU A 549 -27.88 17.39 34.98
C LEU A 549 -28.21 16.98 33.54
N VAL A 550 -29.39 16.40 33.31
CA VAL A 550 -29.86 16.05 31.95
C VAL A 550 -30.06 17.33 31.14
N GLN A 551 -30.69 18.35 31.72
CA GLN A 551 -30.90 19.64 31.05
C GLN A 551 -29.56 20.34 30.74
N LEU A 552 -28.60 20.29 31.67
CA LEU A 552 -27.26 20.79 31.45
C LEU A 552 -26.58 20.05 30.27
N ALA A 553 -26.58 18.72 30.29
CA ALA A 553 -25.98 17.91 29.23
C ALA A 553 -26.56 18.24 27.85
N LEU A 554 -27.89 18.30 27.74
CA LEU A 554 -28.58 18.63 26.50
C LEU A 554 -28.25 20.05 26.02
N SER A 555 -28.19 21.02 26.94
CA SER A 555 -27.85 22.41 26.61
C SER A 555 -26.44 22.55 26.05
N GLU A 556 -25.46 21.86 26.63
CA GLU A 556 -24.07 21.90 26.18
C GLU A 556 -23.87 21.15 24.85
N ILE A 557 -24.58 20.05 24.64
CA ILE A 557 -24.58 19.34 23.34
C ILE A 557 -25.16 20.26 22.26
N VAL A 558 -26.28 20.94 22.52
CA VAL A 558 -26.85 21.90 21.56
C VAL A 558 -25.89 23.06 21.29
N GLN A 559 -25.19 23.55 22.31
CA GLN A 559 -24.15 24.58 22.15
C GLN A 559 -22.99 24.09 21.28
N TYR A 560 -22.57 22.83 21.41
CA TYR A 560 -21.54 22.23 20.56
C TYR A 560 -21.92 22.25 19.07
N PHE A 561 -23.22 22.18 18.76
CA PHE A 561 -23.75 22.30 17.40
C PHE A 561 -24.21 23.72 17.05
N ASP A 562 -23.54 24.75 17.58
CA ASP A 562 -23.80 26.17 17.32
C ASP A 562 -25.22 26.62 17.70
N SER A 563 -25.77 26.03 18.77
CA SER A 563 -27.12 26.33 19.27
C SER A 563 -28.24 26.15 18.22
N ARG A 564 -28.02 25.26 17.25
CA ARG A 564 -29.02 24.92 16.24
C ARG A 564 -30.18 24.15 16.84
N ASN A 565 -31.32 24.17 16.14
CA ASN A 565 -32.47 23.39 16.56
C ASN A 565 -32.12 21.88 16.52
N PRO A 566 -32.43 21.10 17.58
CA PRO A 566 -32.20 19.65 17.63
C PRO A 566 -32.68 18.86 16.38
N GLU A 567 -33.84 19.22 15.83
CA GLU A 567 -34.39 18.58 14.64
C GLU A 567 -33.54 18.85 13.40
N GLU A 568 -32.95 20.04 13.28
CA GLU A 568 -32.04 20.40 12.19
C GLU A 568 -30.70 19.68 12.33
N ILE A 569 -30.18 19.55 13.56
CA ILE A 569 -28.98 18.77 13.85
C ILE A 569 -29.20 17.31 13.42
N SER A 570 -30.34 16.72 13.79
CA SER A 570 -30.73 15.37 13.34
C SER A 570 -30.77 15.25 11.81
N ARG A 571 -31.41 16.19 11.11
CA ARG A 571 -31.47 16.16 9.63
C ARG A 571 -30.09 16.29 8.97
N GLN A 572 -29.21 17.16 9.50
CA GLN A 572 -27.85 17.29 8.98
C GLN A 572 -27.06 15.99 9.19
N LEU A 573 -27.02 15.49 10.43
CA LEU A 573 -26.19 14.34 10.77
C LEU A 573 -26.66 13.05 10.10
N ALA A 574 -27.94 12.94 9.75
CA ALA A 574 -28.44 11.86 8.92
C ALA A 574 -27.68 11.73 7.59
N ALA A 575 -27.28 12.84 6.97
CA ALA A 575 -26.52 12.87 5.72
C ALA A 575 -24.98 13.03 5.91
N SER A 576 -24.50 12.99 7.16
CA SER A 576 -23.09 13.23 7.48
C SER A 576 -22.16 12.09 7.02
N ARG A 577 -20.88 12.41 6.80
CA ARG A 577 -19.86 11.48 6.29
C ARG A 577 -18.75 11.23 7.33
N GLN A 578 -17.66 10.60 6.90
CA GLN A 578 -16.53 10.18 7.73
C GLN A 578 -15.96 11.29 8.65
N ASP A 579 -15.96 12.54 8.20
CA ASP A 579 -15.37 13.67 8.92
C ASP A 579 -16.15 14.05 10.19
N GLU A 580 -17.47 13.83 10.22
CA GLU A 580 -18.36 14.17 11.33
C GLU A 580 -18.68 12.98 12.24
N ARG A 581 -18.06 11.82 12.02
CA ARG A 581 -18.44 10.53 12.66
C ARG A 581 -18.52 10.57 14.19
N PHE A 582 -17.64 11.32 14.86
CA PHE A 582 -17.63 11.43 16.32
C PHE A 582 -18.75 12.35 16.84
N ALA A 583 -19.01 13.46 16.15
CA ALA A 583 -20.15 14.33 16.43
C ALA A 583 -21.47 13.59 16.19
N HIS A 584 -21.52 12.76 15.14
CA HIS A 584 -22.65 11.92 14.82
C HIS A 584 -22.92 10.86 15.91
N HIS A 585 -21.87 10.17 16.36
CA HIS A 585 -21.97 9.22 17.47
C HIS A 585 -22.46 9.90 18.77
N LEU A 586 -21.89 11.06 19.13
CA LEU A 586 -22.33 11.86 20.28
C LEU A 586 -23.82 12.18 20.21
N TRP A 587 -24.29 12.67 19.05
CA TRP A 587 -25.69 13.01 18.86
C TRP A 587 -26.61 11.81 19.00
N LEU A 588 -26.29 10.69 18.34
CA LEU A 588 -27.09 9.46 18.44
C LEU A 588 -27.11 8.88 19.85
N ARG A 589 -26.00 8.96 20.57
CA ARG A 589 -25.94 8.58 21.98
C ARG A 589 -26.93 9.40 22.81
N ALA A 590 -26.95 10.73 22.65
CA ALA A 590 -27.91 11.59 23.34
C ALA A 590 -29.36 11.25 22.98
N LEU A 591 -29.66 10.96 21.70
CA LEU A 591 -30.99 10.50 21.27
C LEU A 591 -31.40 9.19 21.96
N VAL A 592 -30.46 8.27 22.20
CA VAL A 592 -30.74 6.98 22.86
C VAL A 592 -30.85 7.13 24.38
N TYR A 593 -29.97 7.90 25.01
CA TYR A 593 -29.92 8.06 26.47
C TYR A 593 -31.08 8.91 27.02
N PHE A 594 -31.52 9.93 26.28
CA PHE A 594 -32.57 10.86 26.71
C PHE A 594 -33.78 10.84 25.75
N PRO A 595 -34.51 9.71 25.65
CA PRO A 595 -35.52 9.53 24.61
C PRO A 595 -36.73 10.45 24.74
N ASN A 596 -37.08 10.85 25.97
CA ASN A 596 -38.25 11.68 26.23
C ASN A 596 -37.96 13.13 25.87
N GLU A 597 -36.81 13.65 26.31
CA GLU A 597 -36.34 15.00 26.04
C GLU A 597 -36.04 15.22 24.55
N MET A 598 -35.55 14.17 23.86
CA MET A 598 -35.15 14.24 22.46
C MET A 598 -36.21 13.68 21.49
N ALA A 599 -37.47 13.52 21.89
CA ALA A 599 -38.50 12.84 21.09
C ALA A 599 -38.63 13.39 19.65
N LEU A 600 -38.74 14.71 19.48
CA LEU A 600 -38.86 15.35 18.14
C LEU A 600 -37.58 15.21 17.30
N ALA A 601 -36.42 15.30 17.93
CA ALA A 601 -35.14 15.12 17.27
C ALA A 601 -34.94 13.66 16.80
N ARG A 602 -35.42 12.68 17.59
CA ARG A 602 -35.44 11.25 17.24
C ARG A 602 -36.32 11.01 16.01
N GLU A 603 -37.55 11.53 16.01
CA GLU A 603 -38.45 11.42 14.86
C GLU A 603 -37.83 12.05 13.60
N SER A 604 -37.29 13.26 13.72
CA SER A 604 -36.64 13.94 12.60
C SER A 604 -35.45 13.16 12.03
N TYR A 605 -34.66 12.50 12.88
CA TYR A 605 -33.53 11.69 12.42
C TYR A 605 -33.97 10.42 11.67
N VAL A 606 -35.01 9.74 12.18
CA VAL A 606 -35.56 8.51 11.56
C VAL A 606 -36.27 8.81 10.24
N GLN A 607 -36.95 9.96 10.12
CA GLN A 607 -37.58 10.39 8.86
C GLN A 607 -36.57 10.52 7.70
N GLU A 608 -35.32 10.82 8.01
CA GLU A 608 -34.23 10.93 7.03
C GLU A 608 -33.51 9.59 6.75
N MET A 609 -34.12 8.44 7.09
CA MET A 609 -33.50 7.11 6.91
C MET A 609 -32.98 6.88 5.48
N ALA A 610 -33.66 7.42 4.46
CA ALA A 610 -33.24 7.29 3.07
C ALA A 610 -31.94 8.07 2.73
N GLN A 611 -31.56 9.04 3.55
CA GLN A 611 -30.36 9.87 3.36
C GLN A 611 -29.14 9.36 4.15
N TRP A 612 -29.34 8.34 5.00
CA TRP A 612 -28.29 7.80 5.86
C TRP A 612 -27.07 7.35 5.06
N GLN A 613 -25.94 7.97 5.35
CA GLN A 613 -24.64 7.54 4.85
C GLN A 613 -23.98 6.57 5.83
N ASP A 614 -23.06 5.77 5.31
CA ASP A 614 -22.22 4.85 6.05
C ASP A 614 -20.75 5.28 5.94
N GLY A 615 -19.90 4.78 6.82
CA GLY A 615 -18.46 5.03 6.76
C GLY A 615 -17.63 3.86 7.26
N ARG A 616 -16.34 4.11 7.50
CA ARG A 616 -15.35 3.08 7.85
C ARG A 616 -14.78 3.36 9.23
N ASP A 617 -14.30 2.32 9.91
CA ASP A 617 -13.66 2.40 11.22
C ASP A 617 -14.57 2.86 12.38
N HIS A 618 -14.05 2.83 13.59
CA HIS A 618 -14.73 3.34 14.78
C HIS A 618 -14.98 4.87 14.68
N PRO A 619 -16.18 5.38 15.09
CA PRO A 619 -17.27 4.71 15.80
C PRO A 619 -18.46 4.27 14.92
N TRP A 620 -18.28 4.05 13.61
CA TRP A 620 -19.40 3.66 12.73
C TRP A 620 -20.17 2.41 13.17
N PRO A 621 -19.54 1.34 13.69
CA PRO A 621 -20.29 0.23 14.26
C PRO A 621 -21.31 0.66 15.34
N LEU A 622 -20.96 1.65 16.16
CA LEU A 622 -21.84 2.20 17.20
C LEU A 622 -22.94 3.08 16.62
N VAL A 623 -22.63 3.88 15.59
CA VAL A 623 -23.62 4.64 14.83
C VAL A 623 -24.67 3.70 14.23
N HIS A 624 -24.26 2.56 13.67
CA HIS A 624 -25.18 1.54 13.16
C HIS A 624 -26.00 0.89 14.28
N ALA A 625 -25.39 0.58 15.42
CA ALA A 625 -26.11 0.03 16.57
C ALA A 625 -27.19 0.99 17.10
N TYR A 626 -26.87 2.27 17.29
CA TYR A 626 -27.85 3.27 17.72
C TYR A 626 -28.92 3.55 16.67
N ARG A 627 -28.58 3.55 15.37
CA ARG A 627 -29.59 3.58 14.29
C ARG A 627 -30.55 2.38 14.39
N GLY A 628 -30.03 1.18 14.62
CA GLY A 628 -30.83 -0.02 14.84
C GLY A 628 -31.79 0.13 16.02
N TRP A 629 -31.31 0.68 17.15
CA TRP A 629 -32.13 0.94 18.32
C TRP A 629 -33.24 1.96 18.04
N LEU A 630 -32.92 3.09 17.41
CA LEU A 630 -33.91 4.11 17.04
C LEU A 630 -35.00 3.55 16.11
N LEU A 631 -34.62 2.71 15.14
CA LEU A 631 -35.57 2.05 14.24
C LEU A 631 -36.45 1.02 14.95
N HIS A 632 -35.89 0.28 15.89
CA HIS A 632 -36.67 -0.61 16.73
C HIS A 632 -37.73 0.18 17.50
N ASP A 633 -37.34 1.27 18.17
CA ASP A 633 -38.29 2.08 18.95
C ASP A 633 -39.40 2.65 18.07
N ALA A 634 -39.09 2.98 16.81
CA ALA A 634 -40.04 3.48 15.81
C ALA A 634 -40.90 2.36 15.15
N GLY A 635 -40.70 1.09 15.51
CA GLY A 635 -41.46 -0.04 14.97
C GLY A 635 -40.99 -0.54 13.59
N HIS A 636 -39.82 -0.11 13.12
CA HIS A 636 -39.23 -0.54 11.84
C HIS A 636 -38.34 -1.79 12.02
N SER A 637 -38.91 -2.92 12.45
CA SER A 637 -38.16 -4.11 12.87
C SER A 637 -37.19 -4.67 11.82
N GLU A 638 -37.56 -4.70 10.54
CA GLU A 638 -36.67 -5.24 9.49
C GLU A 638 -35.46 -4.33 9.25
N ALA A 639 -35.68 -3.01 9.17
CA ALA A 639 -34.61 -2.04 9.01
C ALA A 639 -33.70 -1.99 10.26
N ALA A 640 -34.27 -2.14 11.46
CA ALA A 640 -33.52 -2.25 12.70
C ALA A 640 -32.57 -3.45 12.66
N ARG A 641 -33.08 -4.64 12.29
CA ARG A 641 -32.29 -5.86 12.14
C ARG A 641 -31.10 -5.68 11.19
N GLN A 642 -31.33 -5.10 10.00
CA GLN A 642 -30.26 -4.85 9.03
C GLN A 642 -29.16 -3.94 9.60
N ARG A 643 -29.53 -2.91 10.38
CA ARG A 643 -28.55 -2.00 10.99
C ARG A 643 -27.76 -2.66 12.11
N PHE A 644 -28.37 -3.54 12.87
CA PHE A 644 -27.65 -4.35 13.86
C PHE A 644 -26.68 -5.35 13.21
N GLU A 645 -27.10 -6.04 12.15
CA GLU A 645 -26.23 -6.95 11.39
C GLU A 645 -25.02 -6.19 10.81
N GLN A 646 -25.24 -4.98 10.27
CA GLN A 646 -24.14 -4.11 9.82
C GLN A 646 -23.20 -3.69 10.95
N ALA A 647 -23.73 -3.34 12.12
CA ALA A 647 -22.93 -2.97 13.29
C ALA A 647 -22.00 -4.11 13.71
N ILE A 648 -22.53 -5.33 13.82
CA ILE A 648 -21.78 -6.52 14.22
C ILE A 648 -20.76 -6.90 13.16
N SER A 649 -21.16 -6.94 11.88
CA SER A 649 -20.24 -7.27 10.78
C SER A 649 -19.10 -6.26 10.65
N ALA A 650 -19.35 -4.98 10.89
CA ALA A 650 -18.31 -3.96 10.86
C ALA A 650 -17.30 -4.12 12.01
N CYS A 651 -17.74 -4.61 13.17
CA CYS A 651 -16.83 -4.98 14.26
C CYS A 651 -15.98 -6.22 13.94
N GLU A 652 -16.50 -7.16 13.15
CA GLU A 652 -15.89 -8.46 12.86
C GLU A 652 -14.98 -8.47 11.61
N ASP A 653 -14.71 -7.31 11.02
CA ASP A 653 -13.77 -7.19 9.90
C ASP A 653 -12.37 -7.67 10.31
N ALA A 654 -11.73 -8.50 9.48
CA ALA A 654 -10.43 -9.11 9.76
C ALA A 654 -9.28 -8.10 9.91
N SER A 655 -9.47 -6.86 9.44
CA SER A 655 -8.51 -5.76 9.63
C SER A 655 -8.60 -5.09 11.00
N HIS A 656 -9.62 -5.40 11.80
CA HIS A 656 -9.86 -4.80 13.10
C HIS A 656 -9.26 -5.61 14.27
N GLY A 657 -8.88 -4.90 15.33
CA GLY A 657 -8.28 -5.49 16.54
C GLY A 657 -9.30 -6.15 17.48
N SER A 658 -8.78 -6.82 18.51
CA SER A 658 -9.55 -7.58 19.51
C SER A 658 -10.62 -6.74 20.24
N THR A 659 -10.43 -5.44 20.43
CA THR A 659 -11.42 -4.53 21.05
C THR A 659 -12.72 -4.45 20.25
N LEU A 660 -12.66 -4.39 18.92
CA LEU A 660 -13.85 -4.38 18.05
C LEU A 660 -14.54 -5.74 18.06
N MET A 661 -13.78 -6.84 18.07
CA MET A 661 -14.33 -8.18 18.28
C MET A 661 -15.06 -8.30 19.63
N TRP A 662 -14.54 -7.68 20.70
CA TRP A 662 -15.24 -7.59 21.97
C TRP A 662 -16.54 -6.78 21.86
N MET A 663 -16.52 -5.63 21.19
CA MET A 663 -17.71 -4.84 20.91
C MET A 663 -18.77 -5.65 20.17
N SER A 664 -18.39 -6.49 19.20
CA SER A 664 -19.34 -7.36 18.47
C SER A 664 -20.11 -8.27 19.43
N GLN A 665 -19.44 -8.84 20.44
CA GLN A 665 -20.09 -9.71 21.42
C GLN A 665 -21.10 -8.98 22.30
N VAL A 666 -20.81 -7.73 22.69
CA VAL A 666 -21.74 -6.90 23.47
C VAL A 666 -22.93 -6.50 22.61
N LEU A 667 -22.70 -6.11 21.35
CA LEU A 667 -23.76 -5.74 20.41
C LEU A 667 -24.69 -6.93 20.11
N ARG A 668 -24.17 -8.16 19.94
CA ARG A 668 -24.99 -9.37 19.81
C ARG A 668 -25.95 -9.56 20.99
N LEU A 669 -25.48 -9.32 22.21
CA LEU A 669 -26.31 -9.41 23.41
C LEU A 669 -27.36 -8.29 23.50
N LEU A 670 -27.01 -7.07 23.08
CA LEU A 670 -27.97 -5.97 22.94
C LEU A 670 -29.10 -6.36 21.96
N VAL A 671 -28.74 -6.88 20.80
CA VAL A 671 -29.70 -7.29 19.76
C VAL A 671 -30.62 -8.40 20.26
N LEU A 672 -30.06 -9.39 20.95
CA LEU A 672 -30.83 -10.46 21.59
C LEU A 672 -31.83 -9.90 22.63
N ALA A 673 -31.35 -9.03 23.51
CA ALA A 673 -32.17 -8.44 24.57
C ALA A 673 -33.28 -7.51 24.04
N LEU A 674 -33.08 -6.95 22.85
CA LEU A 674 -34.07 -6.20 22.07
C LEU A 674 -35.05 -7.10 21.30
N GLY A 675 -34.99 -8.42 21.47
CA GLY A 675 -35.95 -9.37 20.90
C GLY A 675 -35.65 -9.82 19.48
N PHE A 676 -34.42 -9.63 18.99
CA PHE A 676 -33.95 -10.16 17.71
C PHE A 676 -33.04 -11.38 17.96
N PRO A 677 -33.57 -12.61 17.91
CA PRO A 677 -32.75 -13.81 18.11
C PRO A 677 -31.75 -13.98 16.96
N GLU A 678 -30.50 -14.30 17.29
CA GLU A 678 -29.48 -14.70 16.32
C GLU A 678 -29.38 -16.23 16.20
N ASP A 679 -29.11 -16.73 15.00
CA ASP A 679 -29.02 -18.17 14.71
C ASP A 679 -27.66 -18.82 15.10
N ALA A 680 -26.70 -18.07 15.67
CA ALA A 680 -25.29 -18.46 15.77
C ALA A 680 -24.68 -18.45 17.20
N GLU A 681 -25.42 -18.92 18.21
CA GLU A 681 -24.97 -18.90 19.63
C GLU A 681 -23.68 -19.71 19.89
N ARG A 682 -23.42 -20.76 19.09
CA ARG A 682 -22.24 -21.63 19.26
C ARG A 682 -20.93 -20.94 18.88
N ASP A 683 -20.93 -20.14 17.81
CA ASP A 683 -19.73 -19.46 17.32
C ASP A 683 -19.36 -18.30 18.25
N ALA A 684 -20.36 -17.62 18.83
CA ALA A 684 -20.17 -16.58 19.84
C ALA A 684 -19.47 -17.10 21.12
N LEU A 685 -19.78 -18.32 21.57
CA LEU A 685 -19.12 -18.91 22.75
C LEU A 685 -17.64 -19.21 22.51
N VAL A 686 -17.29 -19.75 21.34
CA VAL A 686 -15.88 -20.02 20.96
C VAL A 686 -15.09 -18.73 20.89
N GLN A 687 -15.64 -17.70 20.25
CA GLN A 687 -15.02 -16.38 20.18
C GLN A 687 -14.81 -15.74 21.55
N ARG A 688 -15.76 -15.87 22.49
CA ARG A 688 -15.62 -15.36 23.86
C ARG A 688 -14.46 -16.01 24.63
N ASP A 689 -14.24 -17.31 24.45
CA ASP A 689 -13.11 -18.01 25.08
C ASP A 689 -11.75 -17.60 24.49
N GLU A 690 -11.70 -17.27 23.20
CA GLU A 690 -10.50 -16.69 22.58
C GLU A 690 -10.26 -15.26 23.09
N LEU A 691 -11.30 -14.43 23.16
CA LEU A 691 -11.21 -13.07 23.68
C LEU A 691 -10.79 -13.01 25.15
N ARG A 692 -11.09 -14.02 25.97
CA ARG A 692 -10.54 -14.12 27.35
C ARG A 692 -9.02 -14.20 27.38
N LYS A 693 -8.40 -14.80 26.36
CA LYS A 693 -6.95 -14.90 26.26
C LYS A 693 -6.33 -13.62 25.71
N LEU A 694 -6.99 -13.02 24.71
CA LEU A 694 -6.50 -11.81 24.04
C LEU A 694 -6.74 -10.53 24.85
N LEU A 695 -7.88 -10.44 25.55
CA LEU A 695 -8.29 -9.30 26.37
C LEU A 695 -8.62 -9.76 27.80
N PRO A 696 -7.62 -10.18 28.59
CA PRO A 696 -7.85 -10.72 29.92
C PRO A 696 -8.48 -9.70 30.88
N ALA A 697 -8.24 -8.40 30.67
CA ALA A 697 -8.77 -7.32 31.49
C ALA A 697 -10.15 -6.81 31.05
N ALA A 698 -10.69 -7.27 29.91
CA ALA A 698 -12.05 -6.92 29.51
C ALA A 698 -13.08 -7.41 30.54
N PRO A 699 -14.25 -6.76 30.66
CA PRO A 699 -15.23 -7.04 31.70
C PRO A 699 -16.05 -8.33 31.41
N HIS A 700 -15.37 -9.49 31.37
CA HIS A 700 -15.93 -10.83 31.12
C HIS A 700 -17.06 -11.21 32.08
N ALA A 701 -16.97 -10.78 33.34
CA ALA A 701 -18.02 -10.99 34.33
C ALA A 701 -19.29 -10.20 33.97
N ALA A 702 -19.16 -8.93 33.57
CA ALA A 702 -20.29 -8.10 33.16
C ALA A 702 -20.95 -8.65 31.89
N LEU A 703 -20.15 -9.10 30.91
CA LEU A 703 -20.66 -9.74 29.69
C LEU A 703 -21.44 -11.02 30.01
N SER A 704 -20.97 -11.83 30.96
CA SER A 704 -21.66 -13.05 31.38
C SER A 704 -23.00 -12.75 32.06
N VAL A 705 -23.04 -11.70 32.89
CA VAL A 705 -24.28 -11.22 33.52
C VAL A 705 -25.25 -10.71 32.45
N PHE A 706 -24.77 -9.89 31.51
CA PHE A 706 -25.62 -9.39 30.43
C PHE A 706 -26.18 -10.54 29.58
N ALA A 707 -25.38 -11.55 29.25
CA ALA A 707 -25.83 -12.71 28.50
C ALA A 707 -26.96 -13.48 29.21
N ALA A 708 -26.85 -13.65 30.54
CA ALA A 708 -27.89 -14.30 31.33
C ALA A 708 -29.20 -13.50 31.36
N CYS A 709 -29.11 -12.17 31.44
CA CYS A 709 -30.27 -11.27 31.44
C CYS A 709 -30.91 -11.14 30.05
N ALA A 710 -30.11 -11.08 28.98
CA ALA A 710 -30.57 -10.95 27.60
C ALA A 710 -31.44 -12.13 27.12
N ALA A 711 -31.21 -13.34 27.65
CA ALA A 711 -32.03 -14.52 27.38
C ALA A 711 -33.34 -14.57 28.20
N GLY A 712 -33.57 -13.57 29.07
CA GLY A 712 -34.69 -13.48 29.99
C GLY A 712 -35.87 -12.65 29.47
N PRO A 713 -36.71 -12.10 30.36
CA PRO A 713 -37.80 -11.20 29.97
C PRO A 713 -37.27 -9.88 29.37
N PRO A 714 -38.10 -9.14 28.62
CA PRO A 714 -37.72 -7.84 28.05
C PRO A 714 -37.22 -6.88 29.14
N MET A 715 -36.04 -6.30 28.91
CA MET A 715 -35.42 -5.33 29.82
C MET A 715 -35.86 -3.91 29.50
N ALA A 716 -35.93 -3.06 30.54
CA ALA A 716 -36.13 -1.64 30.35
C ALA A 716 -34.87 -1.01 29.71
N ARG A 717 -35.04 0.11 29.01
CA ARG A 717 -33.92 0.84 28.38
C ARG A 717 -32.78 1.15 29.35
N ALA A 718 -33.11 1.63 30.55
CA ALA A 718 -32.11 1.97 31.56
C ALA A 718 -31.29 0.75 32.00
N GLU A 719 -31.92 -0.43 32.10
CA GLU A 719 -31.24 -1.70 32.41
C GLU A 719 -30.31 -2.12 31.27
N LEU A 720 -30.77 -2.01 30.02
CA LEU A 720 -29.94 -2.27 28.82
C LEU A 720 -28.72 -1.36 28.77
N LEU A 721 -28.91 -0.05 28.95
CA LEU A 721 -27.81 0.92 28.98
C LEU A 721 -26.84 0.62 30.12
N SER A 722 -27.32 0.26 31.31
CA SER A 722 -26.45 -0.14 32.42
C SER A 722 -25.61 -1.39 32.10
N HIS A 723 -26.16 -2.36 31.37
CA HIS A 723 -25.39 -3.53 30.94
C HIS A 723 -24.36 -3.19 29.87
N ILE A 724 -24.71 -2.31 28.92
CA ILE A 724 -23.77 -1.83 27.91
C ILE A 724 -22.64 -1.06 28.58
N ASP A 725 -22.93 -0.08 29.44
CA ASP A 725 -21.96 0.70 30.22
C ASP A 725 -20.97 -0.19 30.99
N ALA A 726 -21.44 -1.31 31.53
CA ALA A 726 -20.61 -2.25 32.28
C ALA A 726 -19.70 -3.10 31.37
N CYS A 727 -20.06 -3.30 30.12
CA CYS A 727 -19.30 -4.11 29.15
C CYS A 727 -18.40 -3.28 28.23
N LEU A 728 -18.86 -2.10 27.87
CA LEU A 728 -18.24 -1.09 27.02
C LEU A 728 -18.39 0.23 27.78
N PRO A 729 -17.40 0.66 28.59
CA PRO A 729 -17.52 1.92 29.31
C PRO A 729 -17.18 3.12 28.40
N PHE A 730 -17.76 4.27 28.72
CA PHE A 730 -17.43 5.56 28.12
C PHE A 730 -17.59 5.58 26.58
N ASN A 731 -16.54 5.89 25.82
CA ASN A 731 -16.62 6.06 24.36
C ASN A 731 -16.53 4.73 23.58
N PHE A 732 -16.58 3.57 24.26
CA PHE A 732 -16.63 2.26 23.60
C PHE A 732 -18.03 1.86 23.12
N HIS A 733 -19.10 2.61 23.45
CA HIS A 733 -20.46 2.35 22.98
C HIS A 733 -21.21 3.54 22.41
#